data_AF-A0A938NYH4-F1
#
_entry.id   AF-A0A938NYH4-F1
#
_cell.length_a   1.000
_cell.length_b   1.000
_cell.length_c   1.000
_cell.angle_alpha   90.00
_cell.angle_beta   90.00
_cell.angle_gamma   90.00
#
_symmetry.space_group_name_H-M   'P 1'
#
loop_
_entity.id
_entity.type
_entity.pdbx_description
1 polymer ?
#
loop_
_entity_poly.entity_id
_entity_poly.type
_entity_poly.pdbx_seq_one_letter_code
_entity_poly.pdbx_strand_id
1 'polypeptide(L)'
;MKRKSIAAVGLTLGLLAVSLILSGPIDGLEQQLLTERFRFRGELPPDTNIVILYFDNDDIASLGGSDLKRLYYGLLIDVLKKSGVSVIGIDVFFGEHNLQFPQYDSLLASTATAAGNVVASCYFRRIDPHASASASPELALQLYPAVSEGGLLGSQLQLPFAELREAVKGLGHTNLDPGPTIGVPVLVNVGGGSVAAFGFEAVRLFLDVPREGVRIAAGSINLHSPGSVRSLSFSRPGIVDLNFPGSLSSFKVLRCVEVLRSYQLQQLGVTPPIDLAALRNKVVLVSVIGEGRSRFFVTPFDGEFPSVGIHATFIDNALTDRFLTRAPAADAAAISLILAVFALVLVFRIGYLNGFMFSGLTLLIYVVATQIAFSMWCATLPIVQPVFLVVTVSLGMFLYEHLTVRKRVAQLERDKEEVESKLRASELNLQMLEQELMDEKTGDRPARGTELVDEIKRYKLDIKTLSAQVSDLVRFEPLEIGQDGGKAVFEGIVYNTSGKMREAVELIQKVSASDTNVLILGESGTGKELVARAIHNLSPRKGNVFAAVNCGALTETLLESELFGHERGSFTGAVKDKVGRFEYADGGTIFLDEIAETSEAFQVKLLRIVQSGEFERVGSTLSRRANIRIVAATNKSLRDLVAEKRFREDLYYRLNVFSLELPPLRERKGDISILAEHFLKRNDAKLSFSSTVMDAFLQYQWPGNVRELDSAITRATIMARAEQRELLQLRDLPEQIASALKGQVDLEDQIIELLRAKKFSRSSISETAEELGGLNRGTVAEYFRGVCFRYFFENLWDTEKTVRAISKSEEEETNDRVTKKLSEYLANVVDGITGELSFEQTKQNLRPKYKNLPQRYHTILDEVVRSYVAGKWK
;
A
#
# COMPACT_ATOMS: atom_id res chain seq x y z
N MET A 1 14.45 -18.93 22.68
CA MET A 1 13.28 -18.01 22.78
C MET A 1 13.35 -17.06 23.97
N LYS A 2 13.47 -17.53 25.23
CA LYS A 2 13.40 -16.67 26.44
C LYS A 2 14.31 -15.40 26.41
N ARG A 3 15.58 -15.49 25.98
CA ARG A 3 16.47 -14.31 25.90
C ARG A 3 16.06 -13.27 24.84
N LYS A 4 15.48 -13.69 23.72
CA LYS A 4 15.01 -12.78 22.65
C LYS A 4 13.75 -12.02 23.07
N SER A 5 12.85 -12.71 23.77
CA SER A 5 11.60 -12.13 24.30
C SER A 5 11.88 -11.07 25.37
N ILE A 6 12.84 -11.31 26.27
CA ILE A 6 13.22 -10.35 27.32
C ILE A 6 13.85 -9.08 26.73
N ALA A 7 14.75 -9.23 25.75
CA ALA A 7 15.38 -8.09 25.07
C ALA A 7 14.37 -7.24 24.29
N ALA A 8 13.40 -7.87 23.63
CA ALA A 8 12.35 -7.18 22.89
C ALA A 8 11.37 -6.43 23.80
N VAL A 9 11.02 -6.99 24.96
CA VAL A 9 10.22 -6.29 25.98
C VAL A 9 10.98 -5.10 26.56
N GLY A 10 12.29 -5.26 26.83
CA GLY A 10 13.15 -4.16 27.24
C GLY A 10 13.22 -3.03 26.20
N LEU A 11 13.30 -3.37 24.91
CA LEU A 11 13.27 -2.39 23.81
C LEU A 11 11.92 -1.67 23.73
N THR A 12 10.79 -2.37 23.86
CA THR A 12 9.46 -1.74 23.86
C THR A 12 9.27 -0.78 25.02
N LEU A 13 9.77 -1.11 26.22
CA LEU A 13 9.72 -0.23 27.38
C LEU A 13 10.66 0.99 27.21
N GLY A 14 11.84 0.78 26.62
CA GLY A 14 12.75 1.86 26.27
C GLY A 14 12.16 2.82 25.23
N LEU A 15 11.51 2.30 24.19
CA LEU A 15 10.81 3.10 23.17
C LEU A 15 9.59 3.83 23.75
N LEU A 16 8.88 3.22 24.69
CA LEU A 16 7.81 3.89 25.42
C LEU A 16 8.37 5.07 26.22
N ALA A 17 9.49 4.89 26.93
CA ALA A 17 10.16 5.98 27.64
C ALA A 17 10.63 7.09 26.70
N VAL A 18 11.18 6.76 25.52
CA VAL A 18 11.55 7.74 24.48
C VAL A 18 10.32 8.47 23.95
N SER A 19 9.21 7.78 23.74
CA SER A 19 7.96 8.42 23.30
C SER A 19 7.41 9.41 24.34
N LEU A 20 7.58 9.11 25.64
CA LEU A 20 7.19 10.02 26.72
C LEU A 20 8.10 11.26 26.77
N ILE A 21 9.37 11.13 26.39
CA ILE A 21 10.32 12.25 26.26
C ILE A 21 9.99 13.10 25.02
N LEU A 22 9.51 12.49 23.93
CA LEU A 22 9.09 13.15 22.69
C LEU A 22 7.62 13.61 22.71
N SER A 23 7.02 13.80 23.89
CA SER A 23 5.61 14.15 24.06
C SER A 23 5.20 15.43 23.31
N GLY A 24 6.03 16.47 23.32
CA GLY A 24 5.72 17.75 22.63
C GLY A 24 5.41 17.60 21.13
N PRO A 25 6.34 17.05 20.31
CA PRO A 25 6.07 16.79 18.89
C PRO A 25 4.88 15.84 18.65
N ILE A 26 4.73 14.82 19.50
CA ILE A 26 3.63 13.85 19.41
C ILE A 26 2.29 14.55 19.63
N ASP A 27 2.20 15.39 20.66
CA ASP A 27 1.01 16.17 20.96
C ASP A 27 0.67 17.11 19.79
N GLY A 28 1.67 17.75 19.17
CA GLY A 28 1.46 18.60 17.99
C GLY A 28 0.82 17.86 16.80
N LEU A 29 1.27 16.64 16.51
CA LEU A 29 0.67 15.79 15.49
C LEU A 29 -0.73 15.31 15.88
N GLU A 30 -0.95 14.99 17.16
CA GLU A 30 -2.25 14.57 17.66
C GLU A 30 -3.30 15.69 17.52
N GLN A 31 -2.89 16.96 17.70
CA GLN A 31 -3.76 18.12 17.46
C GLN A 31 -4.16 18.25 15.97
N GLN A 32 -3.23 18.03 15.06
CA GLN A 32 -3.53 18.03 13.62
C GLN A 32 -4.50 16.92 13.25
N LEU A 33 -4.30 15.71 13.78
CA LEU A 33 -5.22 14.60 13.57
C LEU A 33 -6.60 14.90 14.15
N LEU A 34 -6.70 15.54 15.31
CA LEU A 34 -7.99 15.93 15.90
C LEU A 34 -8.81 16.80 14.94
N THR A 35 -8.17 17.74 14.23
CA THR A 35 -8.83 18.55 13.20
C THR A 35 -9.42 17.70 12.08
N GLU A 36 -8.67 16.70 11.60
CA GLU A 36 -9.16 15.76 10.59
C GLU A 36 -10.29 14.86 11.10
N ARG A 37 -10.30 14.50 12.40
CA ARG A 37 -11.40 13.74 13.01
C ARG A 37 -12.72 14.51 12.97
N PHE A 38 -12.68 15.82 13.21
CA PHE A 38 -13.85 16.70 13.07
C PHE A 38 -14.33 16.76 11.62
N ARG A 39 -13.41 16.91 10.65
CA ARG A 39 -13.74 16.94 9.22
C ARG A 39 -14.38 15.62 8.76
N PHE A 40 -13.87 14.48 9.22
CA PHE A 40 -14.42 13.16 8.89
C PHE A 40 -15.80 12.93 9.52
N ARG A 41 -16.00 13.38 10.75
CA ARG A 41 -17.33 13.32 11.41
C ARG A 41 -18.34 14.23 10.71
N GLY A 42 -17.91 15.38 10.23
CA GLY A 42 -18.77 16.42 9.67
C GLY A 42 -19.45 17.28 10.72
N GLU A 43 -20.31 18.18 10.23
CA GLU A 43 -21.10 19.08 11.07
C GLU A 43 -22.24 18.34 11.79
N LEU A 44 -22.53 18.77 13.02
CA LEU A 44 -23.63 18.35 13.86
C LEU A 44 -24.55 19.56 14.08
N PRO A 45 -25.88 19.37 14.11
CA PRO A 45 -26.79 20.46 14.42
C PRO A 45 -26.57 20.91 15.88
N PRO A 46 -26.28 22.20 16.12
CA PRO A 46 -26.16 22.73 17.48
C PRO A 46 -27.52 22.84 18.16
N ASP A 47 -27.50 23.01 19.48
CA ASP A 47 -28.71 23.21 20.29
C ASP A 47 -29.51 24.44 19.83
N THR A 48 -30.78 24.21 19.50
CA THR A 48 -31.67 25.25 18.95
C THR A 48 -32.02 26.37 19.93
N ASN A 49 -31.68 26.25 21.20
CA ASN A 49 -31.86 27.27 22.23
C ASN A 49 -30.82 28.40 22.14
N ILE A 50 -29.81 28.28 21.27
CA ILE A 50 -28.72 29.24 21.13
C ILE A 50 -28.96 30.14 19.92
N VAL A 51 -28.86 31.45 20.12
CA VAL A 51 -28.92 32.45 19.04
C VAL A 51 -27.78 33.45 19.21
N ILE A 52 -27.07 33.74 18.14
CA ILE A 52 -26.02 34.75 18.09
C ILE A 52 -26.58 35.98 17.39
N LEU A 53 -26.49 37.13 18.03
CA LEU A 53 -26.74 38.43 17.45
C LEU A 53 -25.43 39.18 17.30
N TYR A 54 -25.24 39.83 16.16
CA TYR A 54 -24.04 40.61 15.92
C TYR A 54 -24.31 41.94 15.25
N PHE A 55 -23.40 42.88 15.50
CA PHE A 55 -23.19 44.05 14.65
C PHE A 55 -21.93 43.79 13.80
N ASP A 56 -22.00 44.05 12.50
CA ASP A 56 -20.79 44.10 11.66
C ASP A 56 -20.25 45.51 11.47
N ASN A 57 -19.17 45.62 10.71
CA ASN A 57 -18.52 46.90 10.44
C ASN A 57 -19.45 47.88 9.70
N ASP A 58 -20.30 47.39 8.80
CA ASP A 58 -21.27 48.20 8.04
C ASP A 58 -22.40 48.71 8.94
N ASP A 59 -22.94 47.85 9.80
CA ASP A 59 -23.93 48.20 10.81
C ASP A 59 -23.39 49.32 11.71
N ILE A 60 -22.17 49.16 12.21
CA ILE A 60 -21.53 50.13 13.10
C ILE A 60 -21.25 51.45 12.37
N ALA A 61 -20.77 51.40 11.11
CA ALA A 61 -20.57 52.59 10.29
C ALA A 61 -21.88 53.35 10.08
N SER A 62 -22.99 52.64 9.81
CA SER A 62 -24.31 53.24 9.59
C SER A 62 -24.93 53.84 10.86
N LEU A 63 -24.61 53.31 12.05
CA LEU A 63 -25.20 53.70 13.32
C LEU A 63 -24.42 54.78 14.09
N GLY A 64 -23.27 55.22 13.59
CA GLY A 64 -22.57 56.40 14.12
C GLY A 64 -21.05 56.31 14.28
N GLY A 65 -20.35 55.35 13.66
CA GLY A 65 -18.88 55.34 13.59
C GLY A 65 -18.20 54.35 14.53
N SER A 66 -16.91 54.55 14.83
CA SER A 66 -16.01 53.52 15.39
C SER A 66 -16.49 52.83 16.68
N ASP A 67 -17.21 53.54 17.55
CA ASP A 67 -17.79 53.01 18.78
C ASP A 67 -19.32 53.14 18.73
N LEU A 68 -20.02 51.99 18.68
CA LEU A 68 -21.47 51.98 18.74
C LEU A 68 -21.94 52.57 20.09
N LYS A 69 -22.84 53.56 20.04
CA LYS A 69 -23.36 54.21 21.25
C LYS A 69 -24.00 53.16 22.18
N ARG A 70 -23.68 53.23 23.48
CA ARG A 70 -24.24 52.34 24.52
C ARG A 70 -25.77 52.29 24.54
N LEU A 71 -26.43 53.36 24.09
CA LEU A 71 -27.87 53.42 23.87
C LEU A 71 -28.42 52.28 22.99
N TYR A 72 -27.70 51.87 21.93
CA TYR A 72 -28.17 50.80 21.04
C TYR A 72 -28.17 49.44 21.74
N TYR A 73 -27.17 49.17 22.57
CA TYR A 73 -27.13 47.95 23.40
C TYR A 73 -28.23 47.97 24.46
N GLY A 74 -28.49 49.12 25.08
CA GLY A 74 -29.63 49.30 26.00
C GLY A 74 -30.96 49.00 25.31
N LEU A 75 -31.23 49.62 24.15
CA LEU A 75 -32.44 49.35 23.37
C LEU A 75 -32.57 47.87 23.00
N LEU A 76 -31.47 47.22 22.58
CA LEU A 76 -31.48 45.81 22.25
C LEU A 76 -31.82 44.93 23.46
N ILE A 77 -31.25 45.20 24.64
CA ILE A 77 -31.57 44.47 25.87
C ILE A 77 -33.07 44.57 26.20
N ASP A 78 -33.66 45.76 26.10
CA ASP A 78 -35.11 45.96 26.33
C ASP A 78 -35.96 45.14 25.34
N VAL A 79 -35.61 45.18 24.05
CA VAL A 79 -36.30 44.41 23.00
C VAL A 79 -36.20 42.90 23.25
N LEU A 80 -35.01 42.39 23.59
CA LEU A 80 -34.80 40.97 23.86
C LEU A 80 -35.57 40.52 25.12
N LYS A 81 -35.59 41.34 26.16
CA LYS A 81 -36.39 41.06 27.36
C LYS A 81 -37.88 40.96 27.04
N LYS A 82 -38.42 41.92 26.29
CA LYS A 82 -39.83 41.92 25.85
C LYS A 82 -40.17 40.74 24.94
N SER A 83 -39.19 40.25 24.19
CA SER A 83 -39.31 39.06 23.33
C SER A 83 -39.28 37.72 24.11
N GLY A 84 -39.06 37.76 25.43
CA GLY A 84 -39.08 36.58 26.29
C GLY A 84 -37.80 35.76 26.27
N VAL A 85 -36.66 36.37 25.93
CA VAL A 85 -35.33 35.73 26.00
C VAL A 85 -35.01 35.33 27.44
N SER A 86 -34.49 34.11 27.65
CA SER A 86 -34.14 33.60 28.98
C SER A 86 -32.86 34.20 29.53
N VAL A 87 -31.81 34.29 28.71
CA VAL A 87 -30.51 34.84 29.08
C VAL A 87 -29.98 35.72 27.96
N ILE A 88 -29.55 36.93 28.29
CA ILE A 88 -28.94 37.88 27.35
C ILE A 88 -27.45 37.99 27.70
N GLY A 89 -26.59 37.35 26.92
CA GLY A 89 -25.15 37.50 27.04
C GLY A 89 -24.65 38.67 26.20
N ILE A 90 -23.93 39.61 26.80
CA ILE A 90 -23.26 40.71 26.10
C ILE A 90 -21.75 40.44 26.06
N ASP A 91 -21.25 39.96 24.93
CA ASP A 91 -19.83 39.77 24.61
C ASP A 91 -19.28 41.03 23.92
N VAL A 92 -19.39 42.15 24.63
CA VAL A 92 -18.86 43.47 24.27
C VAL A 92 -18.31 44.09 25.55
N PHE A 93 -17.03 44.47 25.53
CA PHE A 93 -16.37 44.99 26.72
C PHE A 93 -16.65 46.50 26.92
N PHE A 94 -17.24 46.85 28.06
CA PHE A 94 -17.53 48.25 28.44
C PHE A 94 -16.67 48.68 29.64
N GLY A 95 -15.37 48.88 29.44
CA GLY A 95 -14.44 49.17 30.55
C GLY A 95 -14.54 50.58 31.14
N GLU A 96 -14.32 51.61 30.34
CA GLU A 96 -14.27 53.00 30.82
C GLU A 96 -15.65 53.66 30.85
N HIS A 97 -15.84 54.69 31.67
CA HIS A 97 -17.05 55.51 31.60
C HIS A 97 -17.09 56.32 30.30
N ASN A 98 -18.29 56.53 29.76
CA ASN A 98 -18.47 57.45 28.65
C ASN A 98 -18.43 58.90 29.18
N LEU A 99 -17.23 59.50 29.19
CA LEU A 99 -17.01 60.86 29.69
C LEU A 99 -17.78 61.93 28.90
N GLN A 100 -18.07 61.68 27.62
CA GLN A 100 -18.80 62.63 26.76
C GLN A 100 -20.32 62.54 26.95
N PHE A 101 -20.84 61.33 27.21
CA PHE A 101 -22.27 61.09 27.36
C PHE A 101 -22.57 60.12 28.52
N PRO A 102 -22.40 60.54 29.79
CA PRO A 102 -22.62 59.67 30.96
C PRO A 102 -24.03 59.10 31.05
N GLN A 103 -25.03 59.81 30.50
CA GLN A 103 -26.42 59.34 30.49
C GLN A 103 -26.61 58.00 29.76
N TYR A 104 -25.73 57.65 28.81
CA TYR A 104 -25.83 56.36 28.12
C TYR A 104 -25.34 55.20 29.00
N ASP A 105 -24.44 55.45 29.94
CA ASP A 105 -23.96 54.45 30.91
C ASP A 105 -25.08 54.11 31.89
N SER A 106 -25.72 55.15 32.45
CA SER A 106 -26.86 55.00 33.35
C SER A 106 -28.05 54.32 32.68
N LEU A 107 -28.31 54.60 31.40
CA LEU A 107 -29.37 53.96 30.64
C LEU A 107 -29.08 52.47 30.38
N LEU A 108 -27.85 52.13 29.97
CA LEU A 108 -27.46 50.75 29.76
C LEU A 108 -27.56 49.94 31.05
N ALA A 109 -27.05 50.47 32.16
CA ALA A 109 -27.11 49.85 33.47
C ALA A 109 -28.57 49.67 33.94
N SER A 110 -29.39 50.72 33.92
CA SER A 110 -30.80 50.62 34.34
C SER A 110 -31.61 49.63 33.51
N THR A 111 -31.34 49.54 32.20
CA THR A 111 -31.99 48.55 31.33
C THR A 111 -31.54 47.13 31.66
N ALA A 112 -30.25 46.92 31.92
CA ALA A 112 -29.74 45.61 32.33
C ALA A 112 -30.36 45.14 33.66
N THR A 113 -30.49 46.04 34.64
CA THR A 113 -31.19 45.77 35.92
C THR A 113 -32.64 45.39 35.68
N ALA A 114 -33.36 46.14 34.84
CA ALA A 114 -34.76 45.88 34.52
C ALA A 114 -34.97 44.54 33.79
N ALA A 115 -34.02 44.14 32.93
CA ALA A 115 -34.05 42.84 32.26
C ALA A 115 -33.83 41.68 33.25
N GLY A 116 -32.91 41.84 34.21
CA GLY A 116 -32.68 40.91 35.32
C GLY A 116 -32.04 39.56 34.93
N ASN A 117 -31.67 39.40 33.67
CA ASN A 117 -31.13 38.16 33.09
C ASN A 117 -29.95 38.42 32.13
N VAL A 118 -29.24 39.53 32.34
CA VAL A 118 -28.08 39.92 31.52
C VAL A 118 -26.79 39.37 32.12
N VAL A 119 -25.93 38.80 31.27
CA VAL A 119 -24.54 38.44 31.59
C VAL A 119 -23.62 39.36 30.81
N ALA A 120 -22.65 40.00 31.47
CA ALA A 120 -21.64 40.81 30.79
C ALA A 120 -20.27 40.13 30.76
N SER A 121 -19.52 40.40 29.70
CA SER A 121 -18.14 39.97 29.55
C SER A 121 -17.17 40.76 30.43
N CYS A 122 -16.19 40.07 31.00
CA CYS A 122 -14.93 40.63 31.49
C CYS A 122 -13.75 39.93 30.79
N TYR A 123 -12.53 40.42 30.94
CA TYR A 123 -11.39 39.75 30.34
C TYR A 123 -10.11 39.92 31.16
N PHE A 124 -9.22 38.93 31.06
CA PHE A 124 -7.92 38.98 31.71
C PHE A 124 -6.88 39.50 30.73
N ARG A 125 -5.86 40.23 31.19
CA ARG A 125 -4.73 40.50 30.30
C ARG A 125 -3.82 39.28 30.14
N ARG A 126 -3.71 38.46 31.20
CA ARG A 126 -2.92 37.24 31.21
C ARG A 126 -3.54 36.20 32.13
N ILE A 127 -3.66 34.96 31.64
CA ILE A 127 -4.03 33.77 32.41
C ILE A 127 -2.82 32.84 32.39
N ASP A 128 -2.30 32.46 33.55
CA ASP A 128 -1.09 31.64 33.67
C ASP A 128 -1.09 30.90 35.02
N PRO A 129 -0.70 29.61 35.09
CA PRO A 129 -0.52 28.88 36.35
C PRO A 129 0.39 29.54 37.39
N HIS A 130 1.31 30.43 36.97
CA HIS A 130 2.33 31.04 37.84
C HIS A 130 2.14 32.55 38.08
N ALA A 131 1.04 33.15 37.64
CA ALA A 131 0.79 34.57 37.81
C ALA A 131 0.50 34.94 39.28
N SER A 132 0.91 36.14 39.72
CA SER A 132 0.50 36.71 41.01
C SER A 132 -0.88 37.36 40.88
N ALA A 133 -1.83 36.91 41.70
CA ALA A 133 -3.19 37.44 41.73
C ALA A 133 -3.25 38.70 42.62
N SER A 134 -3.56 39.87 42.06
CA SER A 134 -4.01 41.03 42.83
C SER A 134 -5.54 41.05 42.86
N ALA A 135 -6.12 41.03 44.06
CA ALA A 135 -7.56 41.18 44.27
C ALA A 135 -7.97 42.65 44.17
N SER A 136 -9.05 42.96 43.45
CA SER A 136 -9.85 44.14 43.76
C SER A 136 -10.99 43.72 44.71
N PRO A 137 -11.22 44.41 45.86
CA PRO A 137 -12.24 44.04 46.85
C PRO A 137 -13.70 44.07 46.36
N GLU A 138 -13.93 44.56 45.15
CA GLU A 138 -15.26 44.92 44.62
C GLU A 138 -16.02 43.75 43.94
N LEU A 139 -15.43 42.56 43.86
CA LEU A 139 -15.96 41.41 43.10
C LEU A 139 -16.65 40.34 43.95
N ALA A 140 -16.63 40.43 45.28
CA ALA A 140 -16.94 39.30 46.17
C ALA A 140 -18.28 38.60 45.89
N LEU A 141 -19.34 39.34 45.54
CA LEU A 141 -20.68 38.81 45.26
C LEU A 141 -20.81 38.10 43.90
N GLN A 142 -19.87 38.33 42.99
CA GLN A 142 -19.85 37.78 41.64
C GLN A 142 -18.74 36.76 41.41
N LEU A 143 -18.06 36.31 42.48
CA LEU A 143 -17.06 35.25 42.42
C LEU A 143 -17.62 33.89 42.84
N TYR A 144 -17.01 32.83 42.30
CA TYR A 144 -17.12 31.47 42.79
C TYR A 144 -16.06 31.19 43.85
N PRO A 145 -16.23 30.16 44.69
CA PRO A 145 -15.16 29.68 45.55
C PRO A 145 -13.90 29.37 44.75
N ALA A 146 -12.74 29.76 45.30
CA ALA A 146 -11.45 29.53 44.64
C ALA A 146 -11.20 28.02 44.43
N VAL A 147 -10.70 27.65 43.26
CA VAL A 147 -10.32 26.26 42.96
C VAL A 147 -8.93 25.98 43.55
N SER A 148 -8.86 25.16 44.59
CA SER A 148 -7.60 24.89 45.33
C SER A 148 -6.60 24.02 44.57
N GLU A 149 -7.07 23.06 43.75
CA GLU A 149 -6.21 22.15 42.97
C GLU A 149 -6.35 22.42 41.46
N GLY A 150 -5.25 22.78 40.80
CA GLY A 150 -5.21 22.95 39.35
C GLY A 150 -5.95 24.16 38.80
N GLY A 151 -6.37 25.10 39.66
CA GLY A 151 -6.99 26.36 39.24
C GLY A 151 -6.01 27.28 38.52
N LEU A 152 -6.42 27.84 37.39
CA LEU A 152 -5.63 28.81 36.63
C LEU A 152 -5.66 30.17 37.30
N LEU A 153 -4.51 30.86 37.39
CA LEU A 153 -4.43 32.20 37.98
C LEU A 153 -4.58 33.27 36.89
N GLY A 154 -5.56 34.14 37.07
CA GLY A 154 -5.77 35.31 36.23
C GLY A 154 -5.10 36.54 36.82
N SER A 155 -4.45 37.34 35.98
CA SER A 155 -3.86 38.62 36.36
C SER A 155 -4.41 39.76 35.51
N GLN A 156 -4.49 40.95 36.11
CA GLN A 156 -5.01 42.17 35.45
C GLN A 156 -6.39 41.95 34.85
N LEU A 157 -7.34 41.51 35.68
CA LEU A 157 -8.75 41.39 35.31
C LEU A 157 -9.32 42.78 34.99
N GLN A 158 -9.83 42.94 33.78
CA GLN A 158 -10.57 44.13 33.38
C GLN A 158 -12.06 43.88 33.52
N LEU A 159 -12.73 44.80 34.20
CA LEU A 159 -14.16 44.74 34.50
C LEU A 159 -14.92 45.77 33.69
N PRO A 160 -16.22 45.54 33.46
CA PRO A 160 -17.11 46.62 33.04
C PRO A 160 -17.11 47.78 34.07
N PHE A 161 -17.50 48.97 33.61
CA PHE A 161 -17.72 50.12 34.49
C PHE A 161 -18.71 49.77 35.62
N ALA A 162 -18.55 50.43 36.78
CA ALA A 162 -19.12 49.99 38.05
C ALA A 162 -20.65 49.81 38.02
N GLU A 163 -21.39 50.77 37.44
CA GLU A 163 -22.86 50.74 37.38
C GLU A 163 -23.37 49.56 36.56
N LEU A 164 -22.70 49.20 35.45
CA LEU A 164 -23.09 48.03 34.66
C LEU A 164 -22.75 46.73 35.39
N ARG A 165 -21.59 46.67 36.04
CA ARG A 165 -21.19 45.50 36.85
C ARG A 165 -22.23 45.17 37.93
N GLU A 166 -22.77 46.19 38.60
CA GLU A 166 -23.81 46.01 39.63
C GLU A 166 -25.19 45.70 39.03
N ALA A 167 -25.47 46.17 37.82
CA ALA A 167 -26.74 45.97 37.13
C ALA A 167 -26.94 44.57 36.54
N VAL A 168 -25.86 43.89 36.12
CA VAL A 168 -25.95 42.58 35.47
C VAL A 168 -26.15 41.44 36.46
N LYS A 169 -26.80 40.37 35.99
CA LYS A 169 -27.08 39.17 36.80
C LYS A 169 -25.85 38.28 36.97
N GLY A 170 -24.87 38.40 36.08
CA GLY A 170 -23.62 37.65 36.12
C GLY A 170 -22.51 38.30 35.31
N LEU A 171 -21.27 37.99 35.68
CA LEU A 171 -20.07 38.28 34.90
C LEU A 171 -19.39 36.98 34.53
N GLY A 172 -18.80 36.94 33.33
CA GLY A 172 -17.90 35.87 32.96
C GLY A 172 -16.82 36.31 31.99
N HIS A 173 -15.68 35.62 32.02
CA HIS A 173 -14.52 36.00 31.23
C HIS A 173 -14.59 35.49 29.79
N THR A 174 -14.11 36.29 28.86
CA THR A 174 -14.08 35.98 27.42
C THR A 174 -12.69 35.60 26.92
N ASN A 175 -11.71 35.58 27.83
CA ASN A 175 -10.36 35.12 27.51
C ASN A 175 -10.35 33.65 27.12
N LEU A 176 -10.07 33.42 25.84
CA LEU A 176 -9.91 32.14 25.21
C LEU A 176 -8.49 32.15 24.63
N ASP A 177 -7.62 31.32 25.21
CA ASP A 177 -6.23 31.19 24.77
C ASP A 177 -6.22 30.59 23.35
N PRO A 178 -5.59 31.22 22.33
CA PRO A 178 -5.58 30.72 20.95
C PRO A 178 -4.68 29.48 20.75
N GLY A 179 -4.60 28.62 21.76
CA GLY A 179 -3.86 27.38 21.70
C GLY A 179 -4.40 26.43 20.61
N PRO A 180 -3.62 25.41 20.23
CA PRO A 180 -3.95 24.48 19.14
C PRO A 180 -5.19 23.61 19.40
N THR A 181 -5.68 23.58 20.64
CA THR A 181 -6.99 23.04 21.01
C THR A 181 -7.74 24.12 21.77
N ILE A 182 -8.92 24.50 21.29
CA ILE A 182 -9.71 25.58 21.90
C ILE A 182 -10.35 25.06 23.20
N GLY A 183 -9.51 24.92 24.21
CA GLY A 183 -9.88 24.62 25.58
C GLY A 183 -10.33 25.89 26.27
N VAL A 184 -11.45 25.81 26.98
CA VAL A 184 -12.00 26.93 27.73
C VAL A 184 -11.67 26.76 29.21
N PRO A 185 -10.94 27.72 29.82
CA PRO A 185 -10.82 27.75 31.27
C PRO A 185 -12.20 28.02 31.86
N VAL A 186 -12.77 27.07 32.61
CA VAL A 186 -14.15 27.23 33.11
C VAL A 186 -14.20 28.18 34.30
N LEU A 187 -13.17 28.13 35.15
CA LEU A 187 -13.00 28.97 36.32
C LEU A 187 -11.54 29.45 36.39
N VAL A 188 -11.37 30.77 36.53
CA VAL A 188 -10.06 31.40 36.67
C VAL A 188 -9.99 32.07 38.02
N ASN A 189 -9.03 31.63 38.84
CA ASN A 189 -8.79 32.15 40.18
C ASN A 189 -8.27 33.59 40.10
N VAL A 190 -8.86 34.44 40.95
CA VAL A 190 -8.47 35.82 41.22
C VAL A 190 -8.43 36.02 42.72
N GLY A 191 -7.68 36.99 43.22
CA GLY A 191 -7.59 37.19 44.67
C GLY A 191 -9.01 37.38 45.27
N GLY A 192 -9.43 36.45 46.14
CA GLY A 192 -10.77 36.42 46.74
C GLY A 192 -11.77 35.41 46.16
N GLY A 193 -11.49 34.70 45.05
CA GLY A 193 -12.39 33.68 44.48
C GLY A 193 -12.04 33.29 43.03
N SER A 194 -13.02 32.85 42.23
CA SER A 194 -12.84 32.56 40.80
C SER A 194 -13.90 33.24 39.94
N VAL A 195 -13.49 33.71 38.76
CA VAL A 195 -14.39 34.20 37.71
C VAL A 195 -14.66 33.05 36.76
N ALA A 196 -15.92 32.83 36.40
CA ALA A 196 -16.29 31.78 35.45
C ALA A 196 -16.16 32.23 33.99
N ALA A 197 -16.05 31.27 33.08
CA ALA A 197 -16.17 31.53 31.65
C ALA A 197 -17.52 32.17 31.33
N PHE A 198 -17.53 33.11 30.38
CA PHE A 198 -18.76 33.80 29.96
C PHE A 198 -19.86 32.82 29.52
N GLY A 199 -19.52 31.81 28.72
CA GLY A 199 -20.46 30.76 28.32
C GLY A 199 -20.99 29.94 29.50
N PHE A 200 -20.16 29.66 30.51
CA PHE A 200 -20.57 28.93 31.71
C PHE A 200 -21.59 29.73 32.54
N GLU A 201 -21.34 31.04 32.74
CA GLU A 201 -22.26 31.90 33.48
C GLU A 201 -23.62 32.01 32.77
N ALA A 202 -23.62 32.05 31.44
CA ALA A 202 -24.85 32.02 30.65
C ALA A 202 -25.62 30.69 30.80
N VAL A 203 -24.92 29.54 30.75
CA VAL A 203 -25.53 28.21 30.99
C VAL A 203 -26.12 28.13 32.40
N ARG A 204 -25.39 28.60 33.41
CA ARG A 204 -25.86 28.58 34.80
C ARG A 204 -27.20 29.29 34.94
N LEU A 205 -27.32 30.50 34.39
CA LEU A 205 -28.56 31.26 34.43
C LEU A 205 -29.67 30.61 33.61
N PHE A 206 -29.34 30.01 32.46
CA PHE A 206 -30.32 29.33 31.61
C PHE A 206 -30.92 28.09 32.29
N LEU A 207 -30.10 27.35 33.03
CA LEU A 207 -30.51 26.17 33.81
C LEU A 207 -31.10 26.50 35.19
N ASP A 208 -31.27 27.79 35.49
CA ASP A 208 -31.75 28.32 36.78
C ASP A 208 -30.96 27.78 37.99
N VAL A 209 -29.64 27.65 37.82
CA VAL A 209 -28.74 27.14 38.86
C VAL A 209 -28.27 28.32 39.71
N PRO A 210 -28.54 28.37 41.03
CA PRO A 210 -27.95 29.39 41.89
C PRO A 210 -26.43 29.18 41.98
N ARG A 211 -25.66 30.24 42.22
CA ARG A 211 -24.19 30.16 42.34
C ARG A 211 -23.76 29.19 43.44
N GLU A 212 -24.49 29.13 44.55
CA GLU A 212 -24.29 28.17 45.65
C GLU A 212 -24.56 26.71 45.24
N GLY A 213 -25.35 26.50 44.18
CA GLY A 213 -25.59 25.20 43.57
C GLY A 213 -24.44 24.71 42.69
N VAL A 214 -23.39 25.50 42.48
CA VAL A 214 -22.20 25.08 41.72
C VAL A 214 -21.18 24.47 42.68
N ARG A 215 -20.96 23.17 42.57
CA ARG A 215 -19.98 22.43 43.38
C ARG A 215 -18.81 21.99 42.52
N ILE A 216 -17.62 22.46 42.88
CA ILE A 216 -16.38 22.15 42.17
C ILE A 216 -15.73 20.95 42.85
N ALA A 217 -15.44 19.91 42.07
CA ALA A 217 -14.75 18.70 42.52
C ALA A 217 -13.46 18.50 41.72
N ALA A 218 -12.59 17.60 42.18
CA ALA A 218 -11.40 17.21 41.43
C ALA A 218 -11.83 16.63 40.07
N GLY A 219 -11.52 17.34 38.98
CA GLY A 219 -11.83 16.89 37.62
C GLY A 219 -13.25 17.15 37.13
N SER A 220 -14.15 17.79 37.90
CA SER A 220 -15.50 18.11 37.42
C SER A 220 -16.18 19.29 38.14
N ILE A 221 -17.17 19.91 37.49
CA ILE A 221 -18.08 20.89 38.09
C ILE A 221 -19.50 20.33 38.07
N ASN A 222 -20.12 20.22 39.23
CA ASN A 222 -21.51 19.76 39.38
C ASN A 222 -22.44 20.96 39.56
N LEU A 223 -23.41 21.08 38.66
CA LEU A 223 -24.47 22.09 38.66
C LEU A 223 -25.72 21.47 39.30
N HIS A 224 -26.09 21.95 40.47
CA HIS A 224 -27.29 21.54 41.18
C HIS A 224 -28.43 22.52 40.86
N SER A 225 -29.37 22.06 40.04
CA SER A 225 -30.66 22.72 39.79
C SER A 225 -31.75 22.02 40.62
N PRO A 226 -32.87 22.67 40.99
CA PRO A 226 -33.96 22.00 41.70
C PRO A 226 -34.44 20.74 40.94
N GLY A 227 -34.11 19.56 41.46
CA GLY A 227 -34.50 18.26 40.89
C GLY A 227 -33.56 17.67 39.83
N SER A 228 -32.44 18.30 39.49
CA SER A 228 -31.44 17.72 38.56
C SER A 228 -30.00 18.10 38.91
N VAL A 229 -29.07 17.19 38.64
CA VAL A 229 -27.63 17.44 38.77
C VAL A 229 -26.99 17.20 37.42
N ARG A 230 -26.30 18.20 36.88
CA ARG A 230 -25.51 18.08 35.64
C ARG A 230 -24.03 18.22 35.99
N SER A 231 -23.18 17.33 35.47
CA SER A 231 -21.74 17.36 35.71
C SER A 231 -20.99 17.78 34.46
N LEU A 232 -19.97 18.60 34.62
CA LEU A 232 -19.07 19.06 33.57
C LEU A 232 -17.67 18.54 33.88
N SER A 233 -17.21 17.52 33.16
CA SER A 233 -15.87 16.95 33.37
C SER A 233 -14.79 17.83 32.76
N PHE A 234 -13.72 18.06 33.50
CA PHE A 234 -12.54 18.77 33.01
C PHE A 234 -11.68 17.85 32.13
N SER A 235 -11.30 18.32 30.95
CA SER A 235 -10.35 17.61 30.07
C SER A 235 -8.91 17.75 30.59
N ARG A 236 -8.60 18.88 31.23
CA ARG A 236 -7.36 19.21 31.93
C ARG A 236 -7.72 20.01 33.19
N PRO A 237 -6.88 20.08 34.24
CA PRO A 237 -7.23 20.81 35.46
C PRO A 237 -7.76 22.23 35.16
N GLY A 238 -9.05 22.48 35.41
CA GLY A 238 -9.73 23.75 35.18
C GLY A 238 -10.09 24.11 33.72
N ILE A 239 -9.77 23.25 32.74
CA ILE A 239 -10.02 23.51 31.30
C ILE A 239 -10.89 22.40 30.71
N VAL A 240 -11.94 22.79 29.98
CA VAL A 240 -12.76 21.87 29.16
C VAL A 240 -12.42 22.04 27.70
N ASP A 241 -12.27 20.93 26.98
CA ASP A 241 -12.05 20.96 25.53
C ASP A 241 -13.38 20.94 24.78
N LEU A 242 -13.52 21.86 23.82
CA LEU A 242 -14.75 22.02 23.06
C LEU A 242 -14.86 20.99 21.94
N ASN A 243 -16.08 20.49 21.78
CA ASN A 243 -16.55 19.71 20.66
C ASN A 243 -17.32 20.63 19.70
N PHE A 244 -16.64 21.12 18.68
CA PHE A 244 -17.23 22.02 17.68
C PHE A 244 -18.37 21.33 16.93
N PRO A 245 -19.62 21.85 16.96
CA PRO A 245 -20.71 21.27 16.19
C PRO A 245 -20.51 21.51 14.69
N GLY A 246 -20.01 22.68 14.28
CA GLY A 246 -19.78 23.01 12.86
C GLY A 246 -19.18 24.40 12.69
N SER A 247 -19.37 24.97 11.51
CA SER A 247 -19.06 26.38 11.23
C SER A 247 -19.98 27.35 12.00
N LEU A 248 -19.67 28.65 11.95
CA LEU A 248 -20.53 29.69 12.53
C LEU A 248 -21.93 29.66 11.91
N SER A 249 -22.01 29.29 10.64
CA SER A 249 -23.27 29.19 9.89
C SER A 249 -24.19 28.07 10.38
N SER A 250 -23.66 27.08 11.12
CA SER A 250 -24.47 26.02 11.73
C SER A 250 -25.33 26.55 12.89
N PHE A 251 -24.93 27.67 13.51
CA PHE A 251 -25.73 28.34 14.55
C PHE A 251 -26.78 29.27 13.94
N LYS A 252 -27.84 29.57 14.70
CA LYS A 252 -28.78 30.63 14.32
C LYS A 252 -28.14 32.00 14.59
N VAL A 253 -27.66 32.65 13.53
CA VAL A 253 -27.02 33.96 13.58
C VAL A 253 -27.93 35.02 12.93
N LEU A 254 -28.14 36.16 13.60
CA LEU A 254 -28.96 37.26 13.09
C LEU A 254 -28.25 38.62 13.32
N ARG A 255 -28.54 39.61 12.47
CA ARG A 255 -28.02 40.97 12.66
C ARG A 255 -28.83 41.72 13.71
N CYS A 256 -28.15 42.39 14.64
CA CYS A 256 -28.80 43.20 15.67
C CYS A 256 -29.72 44.28 15.08
N VAL A 257 -29.30 44.92 13.98
CA VAL A 257 -30.09 45.97 13.31
C VAL A 257 -31.41 45.43 12.76
N GLU A 258 -31.40 44.21 12.22
CA GLU A 258 -32.61 43.56 11.71
C GLU A 258 -33.58 43.18 12.83
N VAL A 259 -33.07 42.78 14.00
CA VAL A 259 -33.89 42.51 15.20
C VAL A 259 -34.57 43.79 15.68
N LEU A 260 -33.82 44.90 15.79
CA LEU A 260 -34.37 46.20 16.18
C LEU A 260 -35.42 46.70 15.17
N ARG A 261 -35.13 46.57 13.86
CA ARG A 261 -36.07 46.92 12.79
C ARG A 261 -37.33 46.06 12.84
N SER A 262 -37.18 44.76 13.09
CA SER A 262 -38.31 43.83 13.24
C SER A 262 -39.21 44.22 14.39
N TYR A 263 -38.62 44.60 15.54
CA TYR A 263 -39.39 45.11 16.67
C TYR A 263 -40.18 46.37 16.30
N GLN A 264 -39.55 47.33 15.64
CA GLN A 264 -40.22 48.56 15.21
C GLN A 264 -41.39 48.28 14.24
N LEU A 265 -41.18 47.40 13.25
CA LEU A 265 -42.24 47.01 12.30
C LEU A 265 -43.41 46.30 13.00
N GLN A 266 -43.11 45.42 13.96
CA GLN A 266 -44.13 44.73 14.76
C GLN A 266 -44.98 45.72 15.58
N GLN A 267 -44.37 46.77 16.15
CA GLN A 267 -45.12 47.83 16.84
C GLN A 267 -46.04 48.62 15.90
N LEU A 268 -45.68 48.70 14.61
CA LEU A 268 -46.48 49.35 13.57
C LEU A 268 -47.52 48.43 12.92
N GLY A 269 -47.65 47.17 13.37
CA GLY A 269 -48.55 46.18 12.80
C GLY A 269 -48.12 45.64 11.43
N VAL A 270 -46.87 45.88 11.02
CA VAL A 270 -46.29 45.39 9.77
C VAL A 270 -45.56 44.06 10.02
N THR A 271 -45.70 43.10 9.11
CA THR A 271 -45.02 41.80 9.21
C THR A 271 -43.51 41.99 9.27
N PRO A 272 -42.83 41.62 10.37
CA PRO A 272 -41.40 41.82 10.51
C PRO A 272 -40.60 40.76 9.74
N PRO A 273 -39.36 41.06 9.29
CA PRO A 273 -38.51 40.09 8.63
C PRO A 273 -38.01 38.99 9.58
N ILE A 274 -37.87 39.28 10.88
CA ILE A 274 -37.53 38.31 11.91
C ILE A 274 -38.72 38.15 12.85
N ASP A 275 -39.17 36.90 13.04
CA ASP A 275 -40.14 36.56 14.08
C ASP A 275 -39.47 36.60 15.47
N LEU A 276 -39.75 37.65 16.23
CA LEU A 276 -39.19 37.84 17.58
C LEU A 276 -39.73 36.81 18.59
N ALA A 277 -40.89 36.18 18.33
CA ALA A 277 -41.39 35.10 19.18
C ALA A 277 -40.47 33.88 19.16
N ALA A 278 -39.72 33.68 18.06
CA ALA A 278 -38.74 32.62 17.93
C ALA A 278 -37.48 32.80 18.81
N LEU A 279 -37.35 33.93 19.53
CA LEU A 279 -36.28 34.19 20.51
C LEU A 279 -36.70 33.84 21.94
N ARG A 280 -37.99 33.51 22.17
CA ARG A 280 -38.50 33.17 23.49
C ARG A 280 -37.81 31.93 24.04
N ASN A 281 -37.49 31.96 25.33
CA ASN A 281 -36.85 30.90 26.10
C ASN A 281 -35.47 30.48 25.55
N LYS A 282 -34.74 31.40 24.90
CA LYS A 282 -33.41 31.14 24.33
C LYS A 282 -32.29 31.82 25.10
N VAL A 283 -31.06 31.33 24.90
CA VAL A 283 -29.82 32.04 25.23
C VAL A 283 -29.42 32.87 24.01
N VAL A 284 -29.41 34.18 24.16
CA VAL A 284 -29.05 35.12 23.09
C VAL A 284 -27.72 35.76 23.43
N LEU A 285 -26.70 35.54 22.59
CA LEU A 285 -25.38 36.16 22.73
C LEU A 285 -25.28 37.33 21.76
N VAL A 286 -24.94 38.51 22.27
CA VAL A 286 -24.76 39.73 21.49
C VAL A 286 -23.28 40.05 21.43
N SER A 287 -22.73 40.21 20.23
CA SER A 287 -21.32 40.59 20.02
C SER A 287 -21.14 41.53 18.82
N VAL A 288 -19.91 41.88 18.52
CA VAL A 288 -19.50 42.56 17.29
C VAL A 288 -18.67 41.56 16.49
N ILE A 289 -18.97 41.38 15.20
CA ILE A 289 -18.21 40.49 14.31
C ILE A 289 -17.67 41.33 13.15
N GLY A 290 -16.36 41.55 13.11
CA GLY A 290 -15.73 42.35 12.07
C GLY A 290 -14.21 42.46 12.23
N GLU A 291 -13.50 42.65 11.11
CA GLU A 291 -12.05 42.81 11.09
C GLU A 291 -11.59 43.93 12.04
N GLY A 292 -10.58 43.64 12.86
CA GLY A 292 -10.01 44.57 13.83
C GLY A 292 -10.86 44.83 15.08
N ARG A 293 -12.04 44.19 15.21
CA ARG A 293 -12.97 44.40 16.35
C ARG A 293 -13.29 43.13 17.12
N SER A 294 -13.49 42.02 16.41
CA SER A 294 -13.60 40.69 17.03
C SER A 294 -12.30 39.93 16.97
N ARG A 295 -12.05 39.11 18.00
CA ARG A 295 -10.99 38.11 17.95
C ARG A 295 -11.49 36.90 17.18
N PHE A 296 -10.72 36.47 16.19
CA PHE A 296 -10.99 35.27 15.41
C PHE A 296 -10.04 34.13 15.79
N PHE A 297 -10.55 32.91 15.71
CA PHE A 297 -9.87 31.66 16.02
C PHE A 297 -9.95 30.74 14.81
N VAL A 298 -8.91 29.93 14.62
CA VAL A 298 -8.96 28.84 13.65
C VAL A 298 -9.63 27.64 14.31
N THR A 299 -10.70 27.14 13.72
CA THR A 299 -11.42 25.94 14.14
C THR A 299 -11.32 24.86 13.06
N PRO A 300 -11.76 23.63 13.33
CA PRO A 300 -11.77 22.58 12.30
C PRO A 300 -12.62 22.89 11.06
N PHE A 301 -13.62 23.77 11.18
CA PHE A 301 -14.58 24.12 10.13
C PHE A 301 -14.33 25.50 9.51
N ASP A 302 -13.93 26.48 10.31
CA ASP A 302 -13.72 27.87 9.88
C ASP A 302 -12.29 28.35 10.15
N GLY A 303 -11.69 29.04 9.17
CA GLY A 303 -10.42 29.74 9.32
C GLY A 303 -10.54 31.02 10.17
N GLU A 304 -11.73 31.63 10.18
CA GLU A 304 -12.05 32.83 10.96
C GLU A 304 -13.34 32.61 11.77
N PHE A 305 -13.20 31.99 12.94
CA PHE A 305 -14.30 31.75 13.86
C PHE A 305 -14.31 32.79 14.99
N PRO A 306 -15.35 33.62 15.14
CA PRO A 306 -15.36 34.71 16.12
C PRO A 306 -15.43 34.20 17.56
N SER A 307 -14.90 34.97 18.52
CA SER A 307 -14.89 34.64 19.96
C SER A 307 -16.27 34.27 20.52
N VAL A 308 -17.32 34.97 20.09
CA VAL A 308 -18.70 34.69 20.51
C VAL A 308 -19.14 33.28 20.11
N GLY A 309 -18.63 32.74 19.00
CA GLY A 309 -18.89 31.38 18.56
C GLY A 309 -18.30 30.33 19.51
N ILE A 310 -17.17 30.65 20.17
CA ILE A 310 -16.57 29.76 21.18
C ILE A 310 -17.48 29.67 22.40
N HIS A 311 -18.07 30.78 22.83
CA HIS A 311 -19.06 30.81 23.90
C HIS A 311 -20.34 30.07 23.52
N ALA A 312 -20.82 30.23 22.29
CA ALA A 312 -21.95 29.47 21.75
C ALA A 312 -21.66 27.96 21.74
N THR A 313 -20.45 27.56 21.32
CA THR A 313 -20.01 26.16 21.32
C THR A 313 -19.92 25.60 22.74
N PHE A 314 -19.42 26.39 23.70
CA PHE A 314 -19.42 26.00 25.10
C PHE A 314 -20.84 25.74 25.61
N ILE A 315 -21.78 26.65 25.34
CA ILE A 315 -23.18 26.51 25.75
C ILE A 315 -23.80 25.27 25.10
N ASP A 316 -23.58 25.06 23.80
CA ASP A 316 -24.03 23.87 23.07
C ASP A 316 -23.56 22.58 23.75
N ASN A 317 -22.25 22.46 23.99
CA ASN A 317 -21.66 21.29 24.63
C ASN A 317 -22.19 21.08 26.06
N ALA A 318 -22.43 22.18 26.78
CA ALA A 318 -22.97 22.13 28.13
C ALA A 318 -24.45 21.78 28.20
N LEU A 319 -25.26 22.11 27.19
CA LEU A 319 -26.67 21.73 27.11
C LEU A 319 -26.86 20.31 26.57
N THR A 320 -26.00 19.89 25.64
CA THR A 320 -26.07 18.59 24.97
C THR A 320 -25.22 17.48 25.61
N ASP A 321 -24.40 17.81 26.62
CA ASP A 321 -23.45 16.89 27.28
C ASP A 321 -22.42 16.29 26.29
N ARG A 322 -21.83 17.15 25.46
CA ARG A 322 -20.95 16.75 24.34
C ARG A 322 -19.53 17.27 24.44
N PHE A 323 -19.07 17.66 25.62
CA PHE A 323 -17.66 18.05 25.80
C PHE A 323 -16.69 16.93 25.39
N LEU A 324 -15.53 17.30 24.87
CA LEU A 324 -14.51 16.31 24.53
C LEU A 324 -13.87 15.75 25.81
N THR A 325 -13.86 14.42 25.90
CA THR A 325 -13.23 13.69 27.00
C THR A 325 -11.91 13.09 26.52
N ARG A 326 -10.79 13.55 27.10
CA ARG A 326 -9.46 12.98 26.82
C ARG A 326 -9.23 11.76 27.68
N ALA A 327 -8.71 10.70 27.06
CA ALA A 327 -8.19 9.56 27.82
C ALA A 327 -7.03 10.03 28.73
N PRO A 328 -7.01 9.61 30.01
CA PRO A 328 -5.88 9.86 30.90
C PRO A 328 -4.55 9.41 30.28
N ALA A 329 -3.47 10.13 30.58
CA ALA A 329 -2.14 9.82 30.05
C ALA A 329 -1.68 8.39 30.39
N ALA A 330 -2.10 7.87 31.56
CA ALA A 330 -1.83 6.49 31.95
C ALA A 330 -2.52 5.48 31.03
N ASP A 331 -3.78 5.72 30.65
CA ASP A 331 -4.55 4.85 29.77
C ASP A 331 -4.00 4.90 28.34
N ALA A 332 -3.62 6.09 27.88
CA ALA A 332 -2.92 6.28 26.61
C ALA A 332 -1.62 5.46 26.51
N ALA A 333 -0.79 5.51 27.56
CA ALA A 333 0.44 4.74 27.64
C ALA A 333 0.17 3.23 27.72
N ALA A 334 -0.85 2.81 28.48
CA ALA A 334 -1.25 1.41 28.60
C ALA A 334 -1.73 0.83 27.27
N ILE A 335 -2.61 1.53 26.56
CA ILE A 335 -3.10 1.14 25.22
C ILE A 335 -1.94 1.03 24.23
N SER A 336 -1.05 2.03 24.22
CA SER A 336 0.15 2.03 23.36
C SER A 336 1.00 0.79 23.63
N LEU A 337 1.30 0.51 24.91
CA LEU A 337 2.09 -0.64 25.31
C LEU A 337 1.43 -1.97 24.92
N ILE A 338 0.12 -2.12 25.16
CA ILE A 338 -0.63 -3.33 24.80
C ILE A 338 -0.55 -3.58 23.29
N LEU A 339 -0.77 -2.55 22.47
CA LEU A 339 -0.71 -2.66 21.01
C LEU A 339 0.69 -3.01 20.51
N ALA A 340 1.74 -2.40 21.07
CA ALA A 340 3.12 -2.73 20.69
C ALA A 340 3.55 -4.13 21.13
N VAL A 341 3.16 -4.58 22.33
CA VAL A 341 3.41 -5.96 22.78
C VAL A 341 2.66 -6.95 21.90
N PHE A 342 1.42 -6.65 21.54
CA PHE A 342 0.64 -7.49 20.63
C PHE A 342 1.28 -7.59 19.24
N ALA A 343 1.71 -6.46 18.66
CA ALA A 343 2.45 -6.42 17.40
C ALA A 343 3.75 -7.24 17.47
N LEU A 344 4.48 -7.12 18.58
CA LEU A 344 5.69 -7.91 18.83
C LEU A 344 5.39 -9.41 18.87
N VAL A 345 4.33 -9.82 19.56
CA VAL A 345 3.90 -11.23 19.64
C VAL A 345 3.51 -11.76 18.25
N LEU A 346 2.81 -10.96 17.44
CA LEU A 346 2.49 -11.32 16.06
C LEU A 346 3.76 -11.56 15.24
N VAL A 347 4.69 -10.61 15.23
CA VAL A 347 5.98 -10.75 14.51
C VAL A 347 6.72 -12.01 14.94
N PHE A 348 6.76 -12.33 16.24
CA PHE A 348 7.41 -13.56 16.72
C PHE A 348 6.68 -14.85 16.34
N ARG A 349 5.34 -14.84 16.27
CA ARG A 349 4.54 -16.08 16.14
C ARG A 349 4.30 -16.48 14.68
N ILE A 350 4.07 -15.52 13.80
CA ILE A 350 3.66 -15.77 12.40
C ILE A 350 4.71 -15.34 11.36
N GLY A 351 5.89 -14.92 11.82
CA GLY A 351 7.00 -14.45 10.97
C GLY A 351 6.93 -12.96 10.67
N TYR A 352 8.05 -12.36 10.25
CA TYR A 352 8.19 -10.90 10.14
C TYR A 352 7.26 -10.25 9.09
N LEU A 353 7.14 -10.83 7.89
CA LEU A 353 6.27 -10.30 6.82
C LEU A 353 4.80 -10.33 7.24
N ASN A 354 4.31 -11.49 7.67
CA ASN A 354 2.92 -11.63 8.10
C ASN A 354 2.66 -10.82 9.37
N GLY A 355 3.57 -10.87 10.34
CA GLY A 355 3.48 -10.10 11.58
C GLY A 355 3.40 -8.60 11.36
N PHE A 356 4.17 -8.06 10.41
CA PHE A 356 4.09 -6.66 10.01
C PHE A 356 2.72 -6.32 9.40
N MET A 357 2.23 -7.14 8.47
CA MET A 357 0.91 -6.96 7.84
C MET A 357 -0.23 -6.99 8.87
N PHE A 358 -0.24 -7.97 9.78
CA PHE A 358 -1.28 -8.07 10.82
C PHE A 358 -1.18 -6.96 11.87
N SER A 359 0.03 -6.48 12.18
CA SER A 359 0.23 -5.32 13.04
C SER A 359 -0.33 -4.05 12.40
N GLY A 360 -0.13 -3.89 11.07
CA GLY A 360 -0.74 -2.82 10.28
C GLY A 360 -2.28 -2.88 10.29
N LEU A 361 -2.86 -4.07 10.11
CA LEU A 361 -4.31 -4.26 10.22
C LEU A 361 -4.85 -3.93 11.62
N THR A 362 -4.12 -4.31 12.67
CA THR A 362 -4.50 -4.00 14.05
C THR A 362 -4.50 -2.50 14.32
N LEU A 363 -3.49 -1.77 13.81
CA LEU A 363 -3.45 -0.31 13.87
C LEU A 363 -4.61 0.32 13.11
N LEU A 364 -4.96 -0.19 11.92
CA LEU A 364 -6.10 0.31 11.15
C LEU A 364 -7.42 0.13 11.93
N ILE A 365 -7.64 -1.04 12.52
CA ILE A 365 -8.81 -1.32 13.36
C ILE A 365 -8.84 -0.35 14.55
N TYR A 366 -7.71 -0.12 15.20
CA TYR A 366 -7.60 0.82 16.30
C TYR A 366 -7.97 2.24 15.87
N VAL A 367 -7.41 2.76 14.77
CA VAL A 367 -7.72 4.10 14.25
C VAL A 367 -9.20 4.26 13.90
N VAL A 368 -9.82 3.24 13.30
CA VAL A 368 -11.26 3.26 13.02
C VAL A 368 -12.06 3.27 14.33
N ALA A 369 -11.69 2.44 15.31
CA ALA A 369 -12.34 2.40 16.61
C ALA A 369 -12.22 3.73 17.36
N THR A 370 -11.08 4.41 17.30
CA THR A 370 -10.93 5.73 17.91
C THR A 370 -11.79 6.77 17.19
N GLN A 371 -11.92 6.73 15.86
CA GLN A 371 -12.79 7.65 15.13
C GLN A 371 -14.27 7.45 15.47
N ILE A 372 -14.71 6.19 15.62
CA ILE A 372 -16.06 5.87 16.09
C ILE A 372 -16.25 6.42 17.51
N ALA A 373 -15.28 6.21 18.40
CA ALA A 373 -15.39 6.67 19.78
C ALA A 373 -15.47 8.20 19.89
N PHE A 374 -14.74 8.92 19.06
CA PHE A 374 -14.86 10.37 18.95
C PHE A 374 -16.23 10.82 18.44
N SER A 375 -16.74 10.15 17.41
CA SER A 375 -17.99 10.55 16.76
C SER A 375 -19.22 10.22 17.61
N MET A 376 -19.21 9.10 18.33
CA MET A 376 -20.35 8.62 19.12
C MET A 376 -20.33 9.07 20.58
N TRP A 377 -19.14 9.11 21.21
CA TRP A 377 -19.01 9.37 22.65
C TRP A 377 -18.20 10.61 23.00
N CYS A 378 -17.79 11.41 22.00
CA CYS A 378 -16.92 12.57 22.21
C CYS A 378 -15.59 12.21 22.92
N ALA A 379 -15.18 10.95 22.81
CA ALA A 379 -13.99 10.42 23.48
C ALA A 379 -12.77 10.49 22.55
N THR A 380 -11.74 11.23 22.96
CA THR A 380 -10.50 11.37 22.21
C THR A 380 -9.45 10.41 22.77
N LEU A 381 -9.30 9.27 22.09
CA LEU A 381 -8.18 8.34 22.25
C LEU A 381 -6.98 8.77 21.38
N PRO A 382 -5.74 8.56 21.86
CA PRO A 382 -4.52 8.96 21.15
C PRO A 382 -4.25 8.06 19.95
N ILE A 383 -3.78 8.62 18.84
CA ILE A 383 -3.45 7.86 17.63
C ILE A 383 -1.94 7.83 17.39
N VAL A 384 -1.27 8.98 17.53
CA VAL A 384 0.14 9.14 17.12
C VAL A 384 1.05 8.25 17.95
N GLN A 385 0.90 8.27 19.28
CA GLN A 385 1.78 7.49 20.17
C GLN A 385 1.66 5.97 19.96
N PRO A 386 0.47 5.34 19.92
CA PRO A 386 0.35 3.93 19.60
C PRO A 386 0.93 3.54 18.24
N VAL A 387 0.65 4.33 17.19
CA VAL A 387 1.16 4.08 15.83
C VAL A 387 2.68 4.15 15.82
N PHE A 388 3.25 5.20 16.40
CA PHE A 388 4.71 5.37 16.50
C PHE A 388 5.37 4.18 17.19
N LEU A 389 4.82 3.74 18.34
CA LEU A 389 5.37 2.63 19.11
C LEU A 389 5.31 1.31 18.32
N VAL A 390 4.16 0.98 17.72
CA VAL A 390 3.98 -0.24 16.94
C VAL A 390 4.88 -0.27 15.70
N VAL A 391 4.96 0.85 14.96
CA VAL A 391 5.82 0.95 13.77
C VAL A 391 7.28 0.83 14.15
N THR A 392 7.74 1.52 15.20
CA THR A 392 9.14 1.50 15.62
C THR A 392 9.56 0.12 16.12
N VAL A 393 8.69 -0.57 16.88
CA VAL A 393 8.95 -1.93 17.35
C VAL A 393 8.99 -2.92 16.18
N SER A 394 8.05 -2.81 15.24
CA SER A 394 7.98 -3.70 14.08
C SER A 394 9.19 -3.50 13.15
N LEU A 395 9.56 -2.25 12.87
CA LEU A 395 10.71 -1.90 12.05
C LEU A 395 12.03 -2.28 12.73
N GLY A 396 12.15 -2.02 14.03
CA GLY A 396 13.33 -2.41 14.81
C GLY A 396 13.55 -3.93 14.81
N MET A 397 12.46 -4.70 14.92
CA MET A 397 12.53 -6.16 14.85
C MET A 397 12.91 -6.65 13.44
N PHE A 398 12.34 -6.04 12.40
CA PHE A 398 12.72 -6.31 11.01
C PHE A 398 14.22 -6.06 10.77
N LEU A 399 14.75 -4.91 11.21
CA LEU A 399 16.17 -4.59 11.10
C LEU A 399 17.04 -5.56 11.90
N TYR A 400 16.64 -5.90 13.12
CA TYR A 400 17.37 -6.85 13.95
C TYR A 400 17.47 -8.23 13.28
N GLU A 401 16.36 -8.71 12.71
CA GLU A 401 16.33 -9.98 11.99
C GLU A 401 17.18 -9.92 10.72
N HIS A 402 17.08 -8.85 9.94
CA HIS A 402 17.89 -8.64 8.74
C HIS A 402 19.39 -8.62 9.06
N LEU A 403 19.81 -7.90 10.10
CA LEU A 403 21.21 -7.86 10.54
C LEU A 403 21.69 -9.21 11.08
N THR A 404 20.84 -9.93 11.80
CA THR A 404 21.17 -11.26 12.34
C THR A 404 21.33 -12.28 11.22
N VAL A 405 20.46 -12.24 10.21
CA VAL A 405 20.56 -13.07 9.01
C VAL A 405 21.84 -12.75 8.25
N ARG A 406 22.15 -11.47 8.00
CA ARG A 406 23.42 -11.07 7.35
C ARG A 406 24.65 -11.59 8.09
N LYS A 407 24.69 -11.48 9.42
CA LYS A 407 25.81 -12.00 10.22
C LYS A 407 25.96 -13.52 10.11
N ARG A 408 24.85 -14.25 10.06
CA ARG A 408 24.87 -15.72 9.88
C ARG A 408 25.35 -16.10 8.49
N VAL A 409 24.89 -15.41 7.46
CA VAL A 409 25.34 -15.62 6.07
C VAL A 409 26.85 -15.35 5.95
N ALA A 410 27.34 -14.22 6.45
CA ALA A 410 28.76 -13.88 6.44
C ALA A 410 29.65 -14.79 7.31
N GLN A 411 29.07 -15.56 8.22
CA GLN A 411 29.79 -16.58 8.98
C GLN A 411 29.85 -17.90 8.21
N LEU A 412 28.74 -18.30 7.59
CA LEU A 412 28.70 -19.46 6.70
C LEU A 412 29.62 -19.31 5.48
N GLU A 413 29.73 -18.11 4.90
CA GLU A 413 30.66 -17.83 3.81
C GLU A 413 32.13 -18.04 4.23
N ARG A 414 32.50 -17.59 5.43
CA ARG A 414 33.85 -17.79 5.98
C ARG A 414 34.14 -19.26 6.28
N ASP A 415 33.18 -19.96 6.88
CA ASP A 415 33.30 -21.40 7.15
C ASP A 415 33.47 -22.17 5.82
N LYS A 416 32.74 -21.78 4.76
CA LYS A 416 32.87 -22.36 3.42
C LYS A 416 34.27 -22.14 2.82
N GLU A 417 34.78 -20.90 2.84
CA GLU A 417 36.12 -20.59 2.30
C GLU A 417 37.22 -21.39 3.02
N GLU A 418 37.11 -21.58 4.34
CA GLU A 418 38.06 -22.38 5.10
C GLU A 418 38.06 -23.85 4.65
N VAL A 419 36.89 -24.46 4.47
CA VAL A 419 36.82 -25.87 4.03
C VAL A 419 37.29 -26.03 2.57
N GLU A 420 36.93 -25.11 1.66
CA GLU A 420 37.42 -25.14 0.27
C GLU A 420 38.95 -25.00 0.18
N SER A 421 39.55 -24.16 1.03
CA SER A 421 41.01 -24.00 1.08
C SER A 421 41.72 -25.28 1.51
N LYS A 422 41.18 -26.00 2.51
CA LYS A 422 41.69 -27.30 2.97
C LYS A 422 41.54 -28.37 1.90
N LEU A 423 40.41 -28.39 1.19
CA LEU A 423 40.18 -29.32 0.09
C LEU A 423 41.22 -29.15 -1.02
N ARG A 424 41.46 -27.92 -1.49
CA ARG A 424 42.47 -27.63 -2.53
C ARG A 424 43.88 -28.02 -2.10
N ALA A 425 44.25 -27.78 -0.84
CA ALA A 425 45.55 -28.18 -0.31
C ALA A 425 45.70 -29.71 -0.29
N SER A 426 44.67 -30.44 0.13
CA SER A 426 44.65 -31.90 0.10
C SER A 426 44.71 -32.47 -1.33
N GLU A 427 44.03 -31.86 -2.30
CA GLU A 427 44.08 -32.25 -3.72
C GLU A 427 45.47 -32.03 -4.32
N LEU A 428 46.13 -30.91 -4.03
CA LEU A 428 47.50 -30.63 -4.47
C LEU A 428 48.49 -31.65 -3.89
N ASN A 429 48.39 -31.94 -2.59
CA ASN A 429 49.24 -32.93 -1.93
C ASN A 429 49.03 -34.33 -2.52
N LEU A 430 47.78 -34.69 -2.86
CA LEU A 430 47.49 -35.95 -3.53
C LEU A 430 48.15 -36.02 -4.91
N GLN A 431 48.09 -34.95 -5.71
CA GLN A 431 48.74 -34.90 -7.02
C GLN A 431 50.26 -35.04 -6.92
N MET A 432 50.89 -34.36 -5.94
CA MET A 432 52.34 -34.47 -5.71
C MET A 432 52.74 -35.89 -5.31
N LEU A 433 51.99 -36.53 -4.40
CA LEU A 433 52.23 -37.91 -3.98
C LEU A 433 52.00 -38.93 -5.11
N GLU A 434 50.97 -38.72 -5.95
CA GLU A 434 50.73 -39.56 -7.13
C GLU A 434 51.86 -39.42 -8.16
N GLN A 435 52.42 -38.21 -8.32
CA GLN A 435 53.58 -37.97 -9.18
C GLN A 435 54.86 -38.61 -8.62
N GLU A 436 55.12 -38.49 -7.31
CA GLU A 436 56.26 -39.12 -6.63
C GLU A 436 56.18 -40.65 -6.72
N LEU A 437 54.98 -41.23 -6.61
CA LEU A 437 54.75 -42.66 -6.82
C LEU A 437 55.02 -43.10 -8.27
N MET A 438 54.71 -42.25 -9.26
CA MET A 438 55.01 -42.54 -10.67
C MET A 438 56.51 -42.52 -10.94
N ASP A 439 57.23 -41.54 -10.36
CA ASP A 439 58.69 -41.42 -10.49
C ASP A 439 59.43 -42.55 -9.76
N GLU A 440 58.89 -43.05 -8.64
CA GLU A 440 59.48 -44.15 -7.87
C GLU A 440 59.24 -45.53 -8.51
N LYS A 441 58.15 -45.75 -9.25
CA LYS A 441 57.94 -46.98 -10.05
C LYS A 441 59.00 -47.18 -11.14
N THR A 442 59.70 -46.12 -11.53
CA THR A 442 60.84 -46.14 -12.45
C THR A 442 62.19 -46.41 -11.76
N GLY A 443 62.25 -46.49 -10.42
CA GLY A 443 63.47 -46.72 -9.64
C GLY A 443 63.36 -47.94 -8.68
N ASP A 444 64.49 -48.58 -8.41
CA ASP A 444 64.57 -49.88 -7.72
C ASP A 444 64.54 -49.76 -6.17
N ARG A 445 63.43 -49.24 -5.58
CA ARG A 445 63.22 -49.16 -4.11
C ARG A 445 61.79 -49.56 -3.67
N PRO A 446 61.58 -50.78 -3.17
CA PRO A 446 60.23 -51.30 -2.88
C PRO A 446 59.58 -50.83 -1.57
N ALA A 447 60.34 -50.34 -0.57
CA ALA A 447 59.80 -50.03 0.76
C ALA A 447 59.06 -48.67 0.85
N ARG A 448 59.43 -47.72 0.00
CA ARG A 448 58.87 -46.35 0.00
C ARG A 448 57.58 -46.24 -0.82
N GLY A 449 57.47 -47.04 -1.89
CA GLY A 449 56.24 -47.14 -2.67
C GLY A 449 55.05 -47.68 -1.87
N THR A 450 55.27 -48.58 -0.90
CA THR A 450 54.21 -49.05 0.00
C THR A 450 53.73 -47.98 0.98
N GLU A 451 54.64 -47.13 1.49
CA GLU A 451 54.26 -45.99 2.36
C GLU A 451 53.47 -44.92 1.58
N LEU A 452 53.89 -44.60 0.35
CA LEU A 452 53.21 -43.64 -0.52
C LEU A 452 51.78 -44.07 -0.86
N VAL A 453 51.55 -45.37 -1.10
CA VAL A 453 50.20 -45.91 -1.37
C VAL A 453 49.26 -45.73 -0.17
N ASP A 454 49.77 -45.88 1.05
CA ASP A 454 48.97 -45.68 2.27
C ASP A 454 48.71 -44.19 2.55
N GLU A 455 49.66 -43.29 2.26
CA GLU A 455 49.45 -41.84 2.32
C GLU A 455 48.42 -41.35 1.29
N ILE A 456 48.50 -41.84 0.05
CA ILE A 456 47.53 -41.55 -1.02
C ILE A 456 46.11 -41.99 -0.61
N LYS A 457 45.97 -43.17 0.03
CA LYS A 457 44.67 -43.63 0.54
C LYS A 457 44.11 -42.71 1.62
N ARG A 458 44.94 -42.18 2.52
CA ARG A 458 44.51 -41.22 3.56
C ARG A 458 44.04 -39.91 2.93
N TYR A 459 44.82 -39.33 2.01
CA TYR A 459 44.43 -38.10 1.32
C TYR A 459 43.16 -38.26 0.49
N LYS A 460 42.95 -39.42 -0.18
CA LYS A 460 41.69 -39.72 -0.87
C LYS A 460 40.48 -39.78 0.07
N LEU A 461 40.67 -40.28 1.29
CA LEU A 461 39.62 -40.30 2.31
C LEU A 461 39.33 -38.89 2.86
N ASP A 462 40.36 -38.10 3.12
CA ASP A 462 40.23 -36.71 3.59
C ASP A 462 39.55 -35.82 2.55
N ILE A 463 39.91 -35.93 1.26
CA ILE A 463 39.25 -35.24 0.15
C ILE A 463 37.78 -35.63 0.08
N LYS A 464 37.45 -36.93 0.22
CA LYS A 464 36.05 -37.39 0.24
C LYS A 464 35.27 -36.76 1.39
N THR A 465 35.88 -36.67 2.57
CA THR A 465 35.25 -36.11 3.78
C THR A 465 35.09 -34.60 3.70
N LEU A 466 36.11 -33.88 3.23
CA LEU A 466 36.09 -32.44 3.00
C LEU A 466 35.11 -32.06 1.87
N SER A 467 35.05 -32.84 0.78
CA SER A 467 34.08 -32.61 -0.30
C SER A 467 32.63 -32.75 0.18
N ALA A 468 32.36 -33.70 1.09
CA ALA A 468 31.05 -33.85 1.72
C ALA A 468 30.72 -32.65 2.63
N GLN A 469 31.70 -32.15 3.39
CA GLN A 469 31.53 -30.95 4.22
C GLN A 469 31.29 -29.68 3.39
N VAL A 470 32.01 -29.49 2.26
CA VAL A 470 31.74 -28.40 1.32
C VAL A 470 30.34 -28.55 0.73
N SER A 471 29.94 -29.75 0.31
CA SER A 471 28.60 -30.05 -0.20
C SER A 471 27.50 -29.72 0.82
N ASP A 472 27.74 -29.96 2.11
CA ASP A 472 26.79 -29.65 3.20
C ASP A 472 26.76 -28.14 3.54
N LEU A 473 27.89 -27.42 3.44
CA LEU A 473 28.00 -25.98 3.70
C LEU A 473 27.47 -25.10 2.55
N VAL A 474 27.42 -25.62 1.32
CA VAL A 474 26.87 -24.95 0.13
C VAL A 474 25.33 -24.83 0.15
N ARG A 475 24.65 -25.36 1.17
CA ARG A 475 23.18 -25.28 1.30
C ARG A 475 22.59 -23.88 1.57
N PHE A 476 23.41 -22.83 1.69
CA PHE A 476 22.95 -21.44 1.74
C PHE A 476 23.60 -20.64 0.59
N GLU A 477 22.77 -20.24 -0.37
CA GLU A 477 23.09 -19.78 -1.73
C GLU A 477 24.37 -18.95 -1.91
N PRO A 478 25.32 -19.47 -2.70
CA PRO A 478 25.94 -18.75 -3.80
C PRO A 478 25.39 -19.28 -5.13
N LEU A 479 25.30 -18.41 -6.14
CA LEU A 479 25.14 -18.71 -7.57
C LEU A 479 24.63 -20.14 -7.86
N GLU A 480 23.33 -20.29 -8.17
CA GLU A 480 22.86 -21.45 -8.91
C GLU A 480 23.56 -21.47 -10.29
N ILE A 481 24.81 -21.93 -10.34
CA ILE A 481 25.30 -22.75 -11.44
C ILE A 481 24.83 -24.15 -11.06
N GLY A 482 23.53 -24.38 -11.26
CA GLY A 482 23.00 -25.72 -11.18
C GLY A 482 23.76 -26.59 -12.17
N GLN A 483 24.37 -27.67 -11.68
CA GLN A 483 24.86 -28.77 -12.51
C GLN A 483 23.72 -29.61 -13.11
N ASP A 484 22.55 -29.00 -13.33
CA ASP A 484 21.48 -29.56 -14.14
C ASP A 484 21.03 -28.49 -15.16
N GLY A 485 21.43 -28.65 -16.42
CA GLY A 485 20.71 -28.09 -17.57
C GLY A 485 21.06 -26.67 -18.05
N GLY A 486 22.15 -26.03 -17.62
CA GLY A 486 22.63 -24.78 -18.25
C GLY A 486 21.79 -23.52 -17.94
N LYS A 487 21.05 -23.49 -16.83
CA LYS A 487 20.30 -22.31 -16.35
C LYS A 487 21.17 -21.37 -15.52
N ALA A 488 21.06 -20.06 -15.74
CA ALA A 488 21.63 -19.02 -14.88
C ALA A 488 20.65 -17.88 -14.59
N VAL A 489 20.88 -17.19 -13.47
CA VAL A 489 20.14 -16.00 -13.05
C VAL A 489 21.14 -14.86 -12.78
N PHE A 490 20.91 -13.69 -13.37
CA PHE A 490 21.79 -12.52 -13.25
C PHE A 490 20.96 -11.24 -13.12
N GLU A 491 20.98 -10.58 -11.95
CA GLU A 491 20.19 -9.36 -11.68
C GLU A 491 18.69 -9.51 -12.07
N GLY A 492 18.12 -10.68 -11.80
CA GLY A 492 16.73 -11.03 -12.18
C GLY A 492 16.53 -11.47 -13.64
N ILE A 493 17.57 -11.44 -14.47
CA ILE A 493 17.58 -11.98 -15.83
C ILE A 493 17.81 -13.49 -15.75
N VAL A 494 16.81 -14.28 -16.14
CA VAL A 494 16.90 -15.74 -16.22
C VAL A 494 17.22 -16.12 -17.67
N TYR A 495 18.27 -16.91 -17.89
CA TYR A 495 18.73 -17.26 -19.23
C TYR A 495 19.52 -18.58 -19.27
N ASN A 496 19.73 -19.11 -20.48
CA ASN A 496 20.58 -20.26 -20.74
C ASN A 496 22.05 -19.82 -20.89
N THR A 497 22.97 -20.45 -20.14
CA THR A 497 24.40 -20.14 -20.13
C THR A 497 25.14 -20.46 -21.44
N SER A 498 24.52 -21.23 -22.33
CA SER A 498 25.01 -21.51 -23.68
C SER A 498 24.23 -20.78 -24.77
N GLY A 499 23.29 -19.91 -24.41
CA GLY A 499 22.41 -19.18 -25.34
C GLY A 499 22.89 -17.76 -25.66
N LYS A 500 22.28 -17.15 -26.69
CA LYS A 500 22.56 -15.77 -27.15
C LYS A 500 22.44 -14.70 -26.05
N MET A 501 21.61 -14.93 -25.03
CA MET A 501 21.41 -13.97 -23.93
C MET A 501 22.66 -13.81 -23.05
N ARG A 502 23.58 -14.79 -23.06
CA ARG A 502 24.87 -14.68 -22.37
C ARG A 502 25.70 -13.51 -22.89
N GLU A 503 25.76 -13.32 -24.20
CA GLU A 503 26.53 -12.23 -24.81
C GLU A 503 25.99 -10.86 -24.34
N ALA A 504 24.66 -10.71 -24.30
CA ALA A 504 24.03 -9.52 -23.77
C ALA A 504 24.37 -9.31 -22.29
N VAL A 505 24.35 -10.37 -21.46
CA VAL A 505 24.75 -10.29 -20.03
C VAL A 505 26.21 -9.85 -19.85
N GLU A 506 27.13 -10.38 -20.66
CA GLU A 506 28.54 -9.98 -20.63
C GLU A 506 28.72 -8.51 -21.04
N LEU A 507 27.95 -8.02 -22.01
CA LEU A 507 27.95 -6.60 -22.38
C LEU A 507 27.35 -5.70 -21.29
N ILE A 508 26.29 -6.15 -20.60
CA ILE A 508 25.71 -5.44 -19.44
C ILE A 508 26.81 -5.22 -18.39
N GLN A 509 27.55 -6.27 -18.02
CA GLN A 509 28.61 -6.16 -17.02
C GLN A 509 29.68 -5.14 -17.41
N LYS A 510 30.13 -5.16 -18.68
CA LYS A 510 31.15 -4.23 -19.18
C LYS A 510 30.65 -2.78 -19.19
N VAL A 511 29.45 -2.52 -19.70
CA VAL A 511 28.95 -1.14 -19.84
C VAL A 511 28.54 -0.53 -18.51
N SER A 512 28.10 -1.35 -17.55
CA SER A 512 27.64 -0.89 -16.23
C SER A 512 28.70 -0.12 -15.47
N ALA A 513 29.97 -0.51 -15.62
CA ALA A 513 31.11 0.13 -14.97
C ALA A 513 31.41 1.56 -15.45
N SER A 514 30.91 1.95 -16.64
CA SER A 514 31.07 3.30 -17.19
C SER A 514 29.84 4.17 -16.92
N ASP A 515 29.99 5.50 -16.98
CA ASP A 515 28.87 6.45 -16.85
C ASP A 515 28.22 6.81 -18.21
N THR A 516 28.48 5.98 -19.23
CA THR A 516 28.08 6.25 -20.61
C THR A 516 26.59 5.99 -20.84
N ASN A 517 26.02 6.72 -21.80
CA ASN A 517 24.65 6.49 -22.27
C ASN A 517 24.53 5.14 -22.98
N VAL A 518 23.45 4.41 -22.70
CA VAL A 518 23.21 3.08 -23.27
C VAL A 518 21.89 3.07 -24.03
N LEU A 519 21.91 2.60 -25.28
CA LEU A 519 20.74 2.37 -26.10
C LEU A 519 20.43 0.88 -26.18
N ILE A 520 19.31 0.46 -25.61
CA ILE A 520 18.83 -0.93 -25.64
C ILE A 520 17.88 -1.10 -26.82
N LEU A 521 18.25 -1.97 -27.76
CA LEU A 521 17.48 -2.33 -28.92
C LEU A 521 16.83 -3.70 -28.69
N GLY A 522 15.55 -3.84 -29.03
CA GLY A 522 14.90 -5.14 -29.02
C GLY A 522 13.39 -5.04 -29.03
N GLU A 523 12.75 -6.14 -29.44
CA GLU A 523 11.29 -6.23 -29.55
C GLU A 523 10.57 -5.97 -28.21
N SER A 524 9.28 -5.70 -28.29
CA SER A 524 8.46 -5.58 -27.08
C SER A 524 8.42 -6.90 -26.31
N GLY A 525 8.48 -6.83 -24.98
CA GLY A 525 8.43 -8.00 -24.12
C GLY A 525 9.73 -8.81 -23.99
N THR A 526 10.88 -8.33 -24.49
CA THR A 526 12.18 -9.02 -24.33
C THR A 526 12.86 -8.83 -22.97
N GLY A 527 12.42 -7.83 -22.19
CA GLY A 527 12.98 -7.52 -20.85
C GLY A 527 13.88 -6.29 -20.78
N LYS A 528 13.70 -5.29 -21.67
CA LYS A 528 14.51 -4.06 -21.72
C LYS A 528 14.61 -3.32 -20.38
N GLU A 529 13.53 -3.24 -19.61
CA GLU A 529 13.55 -2.60 -18.29
C GLU A 529 14.41 -3.39 -17.27
N LEU A 530 14.36 -4.72 -17.28
CA LEU A 530 15.22 -5.55 -16.42
C LEU A 530 16.70 -5.32 -16.73
N VAL A 531 17.03 -5.21 -18.03
CA VAL A 531 18.38 -4.90 -18.48
C VAL A 531 18.81 -3.50 -18.02
N ALA A 532 17.94 -2.49 -18.14
CA ALA A 532 18.23 -1.15 -17.65
C ALA A 532 18.46 -1.11 -16.12
N ARG A 533 17.68 -1.88 -15.36
CA ARG A 533 17.86 -2.03 -13.91
C ARG A 533 19.17 -2.73 -13.58
N ALA A 534 19.53 -3.80 -14.29
CA ALA A 534 20.81 -4.48 -14.13
C ALA A 534 21.99 -3.52 -14.40
N ILE A 535 21.90 -2.70 -15.46
CA ILE A 535 22.90 -1.67 -15.77
C ILE A 535 23.07 -0.68 -14.61
N HIS A 536 21.96 -0.23 -14.02
CA HIS A 536 22.00 0.68 -12.88
C HIS A 536 22.58 0.02 -11.61
N ASN A 537 22.10 -1.18 -11.24
CA ASN A 537 22.51 -1.90 -10.03
C ASN A 537 24.01 -2.22 -10.00
N LEU A 538 24.61 -2.43 -11.17
CA LEU A 538 26.02 -2.74 -11.33
C LEU A 538 26.88 -1.48 -11.56
N SER A 539 26.27 -0.30 -11.62
CA SER A 539 26.99 0.96 -11.84
C SER A 539 27.50 1.60 -10.54
N PRO A 540 28.42 2.57 -10.63
CA PRO A 540 28.79 3.42 -9.49
C PRO A 540 27.60 4.17 -8.88
N ARG A 541 26.49 4.33 -9.62
CA ARG A 541 25.28 5.04 -9.20
C ARG A 541 24.23 4.13 -8.52
N LYS A 542 24.54 2.86 -8.23
CA LYS A 542 23.61 1.88 -7.62
C LYS A 542 22.97 2.29 -6.28
N GLY A 543 23.58 3.24 -5.57
CA GLY A 543 23.03 3.81 -4.33
C GLY A 543 22.09 5.01 -4.55
N ASN A 544 21.98 5.50 -5.78
CA ASN A 544 21.19 6.67 -6.15
C ASN A 544 19.88 6.26 -6.83
N VAL A 545 19.06 7.24 -7.19
CA VAL A 545 17.74 7.04 -7.77
C VAL A 545 17.81 6.39 -9.16
N PHE A 546 16.98 5.38 -9.41
CA PHE A 546 16.64 4.89 -10.75
C PHE A 546 15.22 5.34 -11.11
N ALA A 547 15.08 6.20 -12.11
CA ALA A 547 13.79 6.70 -12.59
C ALA A 547 13.46 6.11 -13.95
N ALA A 548 12.35 5.37 -14.08
CA ALA A 548 11.87 4.83 -15.35
C ALA A 548 10.67 5.62 -15.87
N VAL A 549 10.68 5.93 -17.17
CA VAL A 549 9.59 6.61 -17.88
C VAL A 549 9.37 5.92 -19.22
N ASN A 550 8.11 5.60 -19.54
CA ASN A 550 7.72 5.13 -20.86
C ASN A 550 7.23 6.33 -21.68
N CYS A 551 7.95 6.64 -22.77
CA CYS A 551 7.68 7.78 -23.62
C CYS A 551 6.48 7.58 -24.55
N GLY A 552 6.11 6.34 -24.88
CA GLY A 552 4.95 6.02 -25.73
C GLY A 552 3.62 5.99 -24.98
N ALA A 553 3.64 5.84 -23.65
CA ALA A 553 2.44 5.74 -22.82
C ALA A 553 1.80 7.10 -22.45
N LEU A 554 2.47 8.22 -22.72
CA LEU A 554 2.04 9.56 -22.31
C LEU A 554 1.86 10.49 -23.51
N THR A 555 0.87 11.38 -23.43
CA THR A 555 0.76 12.51 -24.38
C THR A 555 1.95 13.45 -24.20
N GLU A 556 2.36 14.13 -25.27
CA GLU A 556 3.54 15.02 -25.27
C GLU A 556 3.59 16.00 -24.08
N THR A 557 2.50 16.70 -23.79
CA THR A 557 2.44 17.66 -22.66
C THR A 557 2.63 17.01 -21.29
N LEU A 558 2.08 15.80 -21.09
CA LEU A 558 2.25 15.01 -19.87
C LEU A 558 3.66 14.43 -19.78
N LEU A 559 4.23 13.98 -20.90
CA LEU A 559 5.61 13.50 -20.97
C LEU A 559 6.60 14.60 -20.58
N GLU A 560 6.41 15.82 -21.11
CA GLU A 560 7.22 16.98 -20.73
C GLU A 560 7.07 17.33 -19.25
N SER A 561 5.83 17.37 -18.76
CA SER A 561 5.56 17.62 -17.35
C SER A 561 6.14 16.55 -16.43
N GLU A 562 6.16 15.28 -16.82
CA GLU A 562 6.74 14.20 -16.02
C GLU A 562 8.26 14.30 -16.02
N LEU A 563 8.89 14.45 -17.18
CA LEU A 563 10.35 14.42 -17.30
C LEU A 563 11.01 15.72 -16.79
N PHE A 564 10.52 16.87 -17.21
CA PHE A 564 11.12 18.17 -16.88
C PHE A 564 10.46 18.85 -15.66
N GLY A 565 9.24 18.47 -15.29
CA GLY A 565 8.47 19.17 -14.26
C GLY A 565 7.75 20.40 -14.82
N HIS A 566 6.93 21.04 -13.99
CA HIS A 566 6.18 22.22 -14.40
C HIS A 566 6.01 23.24 -13.26
N GLU A 567 5.81 24.50 -13.63
CA GLU A 567 5.36 25.55 -12.71
C GLU A 567 3.83 25.69 -12.76
N ARG A 568 3.24 26.16 -11.66
CA ARG A 568 1.81 26.40 -11.53
C ARG A 568 1.34 27.33 -12.64
N GLY A 569 0.26 26.94 -13.32
CA GLY A 569 -0.34 27.71 -14.40
C GLY A 569 0.29 27.52 -15.79
N SER A 570 1.26 26.61 -15.94
CA SER A 570 1.90 26.30 -17.22
C SER A 570 0.99 25.63 -18.26
N PHE A 571 -0.05 24.90 -17.82
CA PHE A 571 -1.11 24.35 -18.67
C PHE A 571 -2.39 24.09 -17.86
N THR A 572 -3.50 23.77 -18.55
CA THR A 572 -4.78 23.43 -17.93
C THR A 572 -4.66 22.19 -17.04
N GLY A 573 -4.71 22.38 -15.72
CA GLY A 573 -4.51 21.31 -14.72
C GLY A 573 -3.24 21.45 -13.86
N ALA A 574 -2.34 22.38 -14.20
CA ALA A 574 -1.16 22.70 -13.40
C ALA A 574 -1.50 23.56 -12.16
N VAL A 575 -2.19 22.96 -11.17
CA VAL A 575 -2.67 23.65 -9.95
C VAL A 575 -1.52 23.94 -8.96
N LYS A 576 -0.42 23.19 -9.04
CA LYS A 576 0.76 23.32 -8.17
C LYS A 576 2.03 23.05 -8.98
N ASP A 577 3.18 23.51 -8.48
CA ASP A 577 4.47 23.16 -9.08
C ASP A 577 4.74 21.66 -8.93
N LYS A 578 5.43 21.08 -9.92
CA LYS A 578 5.83 19.67 -9.92
C LYS A 578 7.29 19.52 -10.31
N VAL A 579 8.03 18.78 -9.49
CA VAL A 579 9.43 18.38 -9.77
C VAL A 579 9.44 17.29 -10.85
N GLY A 580 10.30 17.46 -11.86
CA GLY A 580 10.45 16.51 -12.96
C GLY A 580 11.31 15.30 -12.60
N ARG A 581 11.20 14.22 -13.38
CA ARG A 581 12.01 13.00 -13.20
C ARG A 581 13.50 13.24 -13.38
N PHE A 582 13.91 14.18 -14.23
CA PHE A 582 15.31 14.54 -14.33
C PHE A 582 15.83 15.15 -13.02
N GLU A 583 15.13 16.13 -12.45
CA GLU A 583 15.49 16.73 -11.16
C GLU A 583 15.47 15.70 -10.02
N TYR A 584 14.45 14.82 -10.01
CA TYR A 584 14.32 13.75 -9.01
C TYR A 584 15.44 12.70 -9.10
N ALA A 585 15.96 12.44 -10.30
CA ALA A 585 16.98 11.44 -10.56
C ALA A 585 18.40 12.04 -10.62
N ASP A 586 18.61 13.26 -10.11
CA ASP A 586 19.93 13.88 -10.08
C ASP A 586 20.95 13.02 -9.31
N GLY A 587 22.15 12.85 -9.88
CA GLY A 587 23.16 11.89 -9.44
C GLY A 587 22.83 10.41 -9.74
N GLY A 588 21.65 10.11 -10.27
CA GLY A 588 21.12 8.76 -10.52
C GLY A 588 21.11 8.34 -11.98
N THR A 589 20.18 7.46 -12.35
CA THR A 589 19.99 6.94 -13.70
C THR A 589 18.54 7.11 -14.14
N ILE A 590 18.33 7.58 -15.37
CA ILE A 590 17.01 7.65 -15.98
C ILE A 590 16.90 6.62 -17.11
N PHE A 591 15.82 5.84 -17.09
CA PHE A 591 15.45 4.89 -18.12
C PHE A 591 14.30 5.46 -18.96
N LEU A 592 14.53 5.61 -20.26
CA LEU A 592 13.57 6.13 -21.24
C LEU A 592 13.16 5.00 -22.18
N ASP A 593 11.99 4.40 -21.94
CA ASP A 593 11.45 3.34 -22.79
C ASP A 593 10.65 3.94 -23.96
N GLU A 594 10.66 3.24 -25.09
CA GLU A 594 10.01 3.64 -26.34
C GLU A 594 10.44 5.04 -26.84
N ILE A 595 11.74 5.34 -26.78
CA ILE A 595 12.27 6.67 -27.15
C ILE A 595 11.96 7.08 -28.60
N ALA A 596 11.73 6.11 -29.48
CA ALA A 596 11.38 6.33 -30.88
C ALA A 596 9.98 6.94 -31.08
N GLU A 597 9.10 6.91 -30.08
CA GLU A 597 7.75 7.49 -30.15
C GLU A 597 7.71 8.98 -29.79
N THR A 598 8.87 9.58 -29.45
CA THR A 598 8.94 10.98 -29.05
C THR A 598 8.75 11.94 -30.22
N SER A 599 8.03 13.05 -29.99
CA SER A 599 7.86 14.13 -30.97
C SER A 599 9.19 14.85 -31.27
N GLU A 600 9.29 15.49 -32.43
CA GLU A 600 10.49 16.27 -32.79
C GLU A 600 10.75 17.42 -31.79
N ALA A 601 9.69 18.08 -31.31
CA ALA A 601 9.80 19.15 -30.32
C ALA A 601 10.34 18.64 -28.98
N PHE A 602 9.89 17.46 -28.55
CA PHE A 602 10.40 16.80 -27.35
C PHE A 602 11.88 16.40 -27.51
N GLN A 603 12.26 15.89 -28.69
CA GLN A 603 13.64 15.52 -28.99
C GLN A 603 14.62 16.69 -28.84
N VAL A 604 14.20 17.93 -29.18
CA VAL A 604 15.01 19.14 -28.96
C VAL A 604 15.29 19.38 -27.48
N LYS A 605 14.27 19.28 -26.62
CA LYS A 605 14.42 19.46 -25.17
C LYS A 605 15.27 18.35 -24.55
N LEU A 606 15.06 17.11 -25.00
CA LEU A 606 15.85 15.96 -24.55
C LEU A 606 17.32 16.10 -24.95
N LEU A 607 17.61 16.60 -26.15
CA LEU A 607 19.00 16.84 -26.59
C LEU A 607 19.74 17.79 -25.65
N ARG A 608 19.09 18.86 -25.19
CA ARG A 608 19.71 19.87 -24.31
C ARG A 608 20.21 19.25 -23.01
N ILE A 609 19.39 18.41 -22.36
CA ILE A 609 19.79 17.74 -21.14
C ILE A 609 20.82 16.63 -21.38
N VAL A 610 20.69 15.87 -22.47
CA VAL A 610 21.68 14.83 -22.84
C VAL A 610 23.07 15.43 -23.10
N GLN A 611 23.14 16.64 -23.67
CA GLN A 611 24.40 17.29 -24.03
C GLN A 611 25.03 18.08 -22.89
N SER A 612 24.25 18.91 -22.18
CA SER A 612 24.75 19.88 -21.21
C SER A 612 24.37 19.56 -19.76
N GLY A 613 23.43 18.64 -19.55
CA GLY A 613 22.77 18.42 -18.26
C GLY A 613 21.76 19.50 -17.91
N GLU A 614 21.50 20.48 -18.79
CA GLU A 614 20.57 21.58 -18.53
C GLU A 614 19.17 21.34 -19.07
N PHE A 615 18.16 21.80 -18.33
CA PHE A 615 16.76 21.78 -18.73
C PHE A 615 15.96 22.89 -18.03
N GLU A 616 14.77 23.18 -18.55
CA GLU A 616 13.82 24.14 -17.99
C GLU A 616 12.52 23.42 -17.67
N ARG A 617 11.84 23.81 -16.57
CA ARG A 617 10.49 23.30 -16.27
C ARG A 617 9.50 23.87 -17.27
N VAL A 618 8.41 23.14 -17.56
CA VAL A 618 7.34 23.65 -18.41
C VAL A 618 6.75 24.93 -17.78
N GLY A 619 6.76 26.02 -18.54
CA GLY A 619 6.33 27.35 -18.10
C GLY A 619 7.38 28.19 -17.38
N SER A 620 8.56 27.64 -17.08
CA SER A 620 9.66 28.34 -16.42
C SER A 620 10.70 28.82 -17.42
N THR A 621 11.31 29.98 -17.16
CA THR A 621 12.51 30.46 -17.89
C THR A 621 13.81 30.19 -17.13
N LEU A 622 13.73 29.52 -15.96
CA LEU A 622 14.89 29.24 -15.13
C LEU A 622 15.58 27.95 -15.60
N SER A 623 16.81 28.07 -16.12
CA SER A 623 17.65 26.91 -16.45
C SER A 623 18.09 26.20 -15.17
N ARG A 624 17.93 24.87 -15.16
CA ARG A 624 18.34 23.95 -14.09
C ARG A 624 19.32 22.94 -14.65
N ARG A 625 20.18 22.39 -13.79
CA ARG A 625 21.15 21.36 -14.17
C ARG A 625 20.94 20.09 -13.37
N ALA A 626 21.04 18.94 -14.03
CA ALA A 626 21.07 17.63 -13.39
C ALA A 626 22.15 16.75 -14.02
N ASN A 627 22.84 15.98 -13.20
CA ASN A 627 23.86 15.02 -13.58
C ASN A 627 23.26 13.61 -13.58
N ILE A 628 22.86 13.10 -14.75
CA ILE A 628 22.07 11.87 -14.87
C ILE A 628 22.66 10.97 -15.92
N ARG A 629 22.77 9.68 -15.61
CA ARG A 629 23.08 8.64 -16.60
C ARG A 629 21.81 8.26 -17.37
N ILE A 630 21.87 8.22 -18.70
CA ILE A 630 20.71 7.93 -19.54
C ILE A 630 20.80 6.51 -20.11
N VAL A 631 19.75 5.72 -19.89
CA VAL A 631 19.54 4.43 -20.55
C VAL A 631 18.26 4.55 -21.37
N ALA A 632 18.37 4.50 -22.70
CA ALA A 632 17.22 4.58 -23.60
C ALA A 632 16.89 3.21 -24.18
N ALA A 633 15.63 2.96 -24.49
CA ALA A 633 15.17 1.70 -25.08
C ALA A 633 14.20 1.95 -26.24
N THR A 634 14.25 1.08 -27.26
CA THR A 634 13.30 1.10 -28.37
C THR A 634 13.24 -0.26 -29.08
N ASN A 635 12.10 -0.55 -29.69
CA ASN A 635 11.89 -1.66 -30.63
C ASN A 635 12.01 -1.25 -32.11
N LYS A 636 12.09 0.05 -32.40
CA LYS A 636 12.26 0.59 -33.76
C LYS A 636 13.72 0.90 -34.06
N SER A 637 14.11 0.74 -35.33
CA SER A 637 15.42 1.17 -35.81
C SER A 637 15.51 2.69 -35.82
N LEU A 638 16.28 3.27 -34.88
CA LEU A 638 16.50 4.73 -34.86
C LEU A 638 17.26 5.22 -36.09
N ARG A 639 18.12 4.38 -36.68
CA ARG A 639 18.86 4.73 -37.90
C ARG A 639 17.90 5.00 -39.07
N ASP A 640 16.90 4.15 -39.24
CA ASP A 640 15.91 4.31 -40.30
C ASP A 640 15.03 5.55 -40.04
N LEU A 641 14.65 5.79 -38.79
CA LEU A 641 13.91 7.00 -38.40
C LEU A 641 14.71 8.29 -38.61
N VAL A 642 16.04 8.25 -38.47
CA VAL A 642 16.92 9.37 -38.84
C VAL A 642 16.90 9.59 -40.36
N ALA A 643 17.00 8.52 -41.15
CA ALA A 643 16.92 8.62 -42.61
C ALA A 643 15.56 9.16 -43.09
N GLU A 644 14.48 8.81 -42.39
CA GLU A 644 13.12 9.32 -42.59
C GLU A 644 12.89 10.74 -42.02
N LYS A 645 13.89 11.36 -41.37
CA LYS A 645 13.78 12.65 -40.66
C LYS A 645 12.71 12.68 -39.56
N ARG A 646 12.38 11.53 -38.99
CA ARG A 646 11.44 11.39 -37.86
C ARG A 646 12.15 11.36 -36.50
N PHE A 647 13.44 11.11 -36.51
CA PHE A 647 14.29 11.19 -35.33
C PHE A 647 15.52 12.03 -35.64
N ARG A 648 15.92 12.92 -34.73
CA ARG A 648 17.05 13.81 -34.97
C ARG A 648 18.38 13.06 -34.93
N GLU A 649 19.22 13.33 -35.91
CA GLU A 649 20.55 12.74 -36.06
C GLU A 649 21.46 13.07 -34.86
N ASP A 650 21.44 14.32 -34.39
CA ASP A 650 22.25 14.80 -33.26
C ASP A 650 21.92 14.08 -31.94
N LEU A 651 20.63 13.85 -31.66
CA LEU A 651 20.17 13.09 -30.50
C LEU A 651 20.52 11.62 -30.63
N TYR A 652 20.35 11.03 -31.82
CA TYR A 652 20.68 9.63 -32.07
C TYR A 652 22.14 9.33 -31.72
N TYR A 653 23.10 10.15 -32.19
CA TYR A 653 24.51 9.93 -31.86
C TYR A 653 24.86 10.14 -30.39
N ARG A 654 24.09 10.95 -29.65
CA ARG A 654 24.29 11.18 -28.22
C ARG A 654 23.68 10.09 -27.33
N LEU A 655 22.61 9.44 -27.79
CA LEU A 655 22.01 8.29 -27.12
C LEU A 655 22.76 6.99 -27.46
N ASN A 656 23.14 6.82 -28.72
CA ASN A 656 23.80 5.62 -29.23
C ASN A 656 25.32 5.65 -29.04
N VAL A 657 25.77 5.90 -27.80
CA VAL A 657 27.19 5.80 -27.46
C VAL A 657 27.59 4.34 -27.23
N PHE A 658 26.69 3.56 -26.63
CA PHE A 658 26.80 2.12 -26.53
C PHE A 658 25.46 1.47 -26.83
N SER A 659 25.40 0.56 -27.80
CA SER A 659 24.19 -0.18 -28.16
C SER A 659 24.20 -1.59 -27.59
N LEU A 660 23.08 -2.01 -26.99
CA LEU A 660 22.86 -3.37 -26.52
C LEU A 660 21.62 -3.95 -27.20
N GLU A 661 21.80 -5.00 -27.98
CA GLU A 661 20.70 -5.67 -28.69
C GLU A 661 20.20 -6.89 -27.91
N LEU A 662 18.89 -6.96 -27.69
CA LEU A 662 18.24 -8.07 -27.01
C LEU A 662 17.59 -9.01 -28.02
N PRO A 663 18.02 -10.29 -28.08
CA PRO A 663 17.46 -11.25 -29.01
C PRO A 663 16.00 -11.57 -28.64
N PRO A 664 15.10 -11.65 -29.64
CA PRO A 664 13.74 -12.10 -29.42
C PRO A 664 13.72 -13.57 -28.99
N LEU A 665 12.66 -13.98 -28.29
CA LEU A 665 12.54 -15.29 -27.64
C LEU A 665 12.66 -16.44 -28.65
N ARG A 666 12.17 -16.27 -29.88
CA ARG A 666 12.31 -17.24 -30.99
C ARG A 666 13.75 -17.54 -31.40
N GLU A 667 14.68 -16.61 -31.16
CA GLU A 667 16.10 -16.79 -31.46
C GLU A 667 16.90 -17.40 -30.30
N ARG A 668 16.26 -17.56 -29.13
CA ARG A 668 16.83 -18.12 -27.91
C ARG A 668 15.96 -19.23 -27.35
N LYS A 669 15.68 -20.24 -28.17
CA LYS A 669 14.80 -21.37 -27.80
C LYS A 669 15.23 -22.10 -26.53
N GLY A 670 16.53 -22.17 -26.26
CA GLY A 670 17.07 -22.74 -25.01
C GLY A 670 16.67 -21.99 -23.74
N ASP A 671 16.26 -20.72 -23.85
CA ASP A 671 15.73 -19.94 -22.72
C ASP A 671 14.25 -20.27 -22.46
N ILE A 672 13.49 -20.76 -23.45
CA ILE A 672 12.04 -20.94 -23.36
C ILE A 672 11.68 -21.91 -22.24
N SER A 673 12.31 -23.10 -22.21
CA SER A 673 12.02 -24.11 -21.17
C SER A 673 12.39 -23.60 -19.78
N ILE A 674 13.54 -22.93 -19.66
CA ILE A 674 14.05 -22.38 -18.41
C ILE A 674 13.12 -21.28 -17.86
N LEU A 675 12.70 -20.37 -18.73
CA LEU A 675 11.76 -19.30 -18.40
C LEU A 675 10.38 -19.87 -18.07
N ALA A 676 9.91 -20.84 -18.84
CA ALA A 676 8.62 -21.48 -18.60
C ALA A 676 8.57 -22.14 -17.23
N GLU A 677 9.61 -22.91 -16.86
CA GLU A 677 9.73 -23.49 -15.53
C GLU A 677 9.85 -22.43 -14.42
N HIS A 678 10.60 -21.35 -14.67
CA HIS A 678 10.74 -20.26 -13.72
C HIS A 678 9.38 -19.60 -13.43
N PHE A 679 8.61 -19.27 -14.47
CA PHE A 679 7.27 -18.71 -14.31
C PHE A 679 6.29 -19.71 -13.71
N LEU A 680 6.36 -20.99 -14.08
CA LEU A 680 5.50 -22.01 -13.49
C LEU A 680 5.75 -22.13 -12.00
N LYS A 681 7.01 -22.29 -11.56
CA LYS A 681 7.38 -22.35 -10.14
C LYS A 681 6.97 -21.09 -9.37
N ARG A 682 7.04 -19.92 -10.00
CA ARG A 682 6.58 -18.65 -9.42
C ARG A 682 5.06 -18.63 -9.22
N ASN A 683 4.28 -19.21 -10.12
CA ASN A 683 2.82 -19.25 -10.05
C ASN A 683 2.30 -20.39 -9.15
N ASP A 684 2.89 -21.58 -9.26
CA ASP A 684 2.61 -22.78 -8.44
C ASP A 684 3.78 -23.78 -8.48
N ALA A 685 4.39 -24.06 -7.32
CA ALA A 685 5.48 -25.02 -7.23
C ALA A 685 5.06 -26.50 -7.42
N LYS A 686 3.76 -26.81 -7.35
CA LYS A 686 3.23 -28.18 -7.47
C LYS A 686 2.83 -28.56 -8.90
N LEU A 687 2.63 -27.58 -9.77
CA LEU A 687 2.23 -27.83 -11.15
C LEU A 687 3.42 -28.24 -12.00
N SER A 688 3.14 -29.11 -12.98
CA SER A 688 4.11 -29.53 -14.00
C SER A 688 3.54 -29.34 -15.41
N PHE A 689 4.41 -29.21 -16.41
CA PHE A 689 4.01 -29.20 -17.81
C PHE A 689 3.89 -30.62 -18.35
N SER A 690 2.85 -30.90 -19.13
CA SER A 690 2.89 -32.06 -20.02
C SER A 690 3.93 -31.86 -21.13
N SER A 691 4.48 -32.94 -21.67
CA SER A 691 5.43 -32.90 -22.81
C SER A 691 4.87 -32.08 -23.98
N THR A 692 3.60 -32.29 -24.29
CA THR A 692 2.90 -31.55 -25.36
C THR A 692 2.85 -30.04 -25.12
N VAL A 693 2.74 -29.56 -23.87
CA VAL A 693 2.76 -28.11 -23.60
C VAL A 693 4.15 -27.53 -23.85
N MET A 694 5.21 -28.24 -23.45
CA MET A 694 6.59 -27.81 -23.68
C MET A 694 6.92 -27.78 -25.19
N ASP A 695 6.46 -28.78 -25.94
CA ASP A 695 6.61 -28.81 -27.40
C ASP A 695 5.90 -27.63 -28.07
N ALA A 696 4.70 -27.27 -27.59
CA ALA A 696 3.96 -26.10 -28.06
C ALA A 696 4.78 -24.82 -27.87
N PHE A 697 5.40 -24.68 -26.69
CA PHE A 697 6.22 -23.52 -26.36
C PHE A 697 7.47 -23.41 -27.23
N LEU A 698 8.11 -24.52 -27.58
CA LEU A 698 9.32 -24.52 -28.43
C LEU A 698 9.03 -24.25 -29.92
N GLN A 699 7.80 -24.52 -30.36
CA GLN A 699 7.35 -24.32 -31.75
C GLN A 699 6.74 -22.94 -32.00
N TYR A 700 6.12 -22.33 -30.98
CA TYR A 700 5.50 -21.02 -31.11
C TYR A 700 6.54 -19.89 -31.31
N GLN A 701 6.18 -18.88 -32.10
CA GLN A 701 7.12 -17.80 -32.51
C GLN A 701 7.27 -16.68 -31.47
N TRP A 702 6.42 -16.65 -30.46
CA TRP A 702 6.46 -15.67 -29.35
C TRP A 702 6.54 -14.20 -29.81
N PRO A 703 5.57 -13.69 -30.58
CA PRO A 703 5.54 -12.28 -31.01
C PRO A 703 5.55 -11.28 -29.84
N GLY A 704 5.02 -11.64 -28.66
CA GLY A 704 5.10 -10.85 -27.43
C GLY A 704 6.21 -11.26 -26.47
N ASN A 705 7.15 -12.09 -26.94
CA ASN A 705 8.36 -12.52 -26.23
C ASN A 705 8.07 -13.04 -24.80
N VAL A 706 8.87 -12.66 -23.81
CA VAL A 706 8.79 -13.16 -22.43
C VAL A 706 7.49 -12.73 -21.75
N ARG A 707 6.95 -11.56 -22.10
CA ARG A 707 5.68 -11.06 -21.55
C ARG A 707 4.49 -11.92 -21.96
N GLU A 708 4.46 -12.38 -23.21
CA GLU A 708 3.44 -13.31 -23.70
C GLU A 708 3.59 -14.69 -23.07
N LEU A 709 4.82 -15.19 -22.92
CA LEU A 709 5.11 -16.45 -22.24
C LEU A 709 4.61 -16.47 -20.79
N ASP A 710 4.95 -15.45 -19.99
CA ASP A 710 4.49 -15.32 -18.61
C ASP A 710 2.96 -15.27 -18.54
N SER A 711 2.33 -14.44 -19.38
CA SER A 711 0.87 -14.32 -19.44
C SER A 711 0.18 -15.64 -19.81
N ALA A 712 0.73 -16.38 -20.77
CA ALA A 712 0.20 -17.67 -21.18
C ALA A 712 0.29 -18.71 -20.06
N ILE A 713 1.41 -18.78 -19.34
CA ILE A 713 1.62 -19.71 -18.23
C ILE A 713 0.73 -19.35 -17.03
N THR A 714 0.61 -18.07 -16.68
CA THR A 714 -0.28 -17.62 -15.61
C THR A 714 -1.73 -17.99 -15.93
N ARG A 715 -2.20 -17.74 -17.16
CA ARG A 715 -3.55 -18.13 -17.58
C ARG A 715 -3.74 -19.65 -17.47
N ALA A 716 -2.80 -20.43 -17.99
CA ALA A 716 -2.89 -21.88 -17.98
C ALA A 716 -2.90 -22.44 -16.55
N THR A 717 -2.12 -21.84 -15.64
CA THR A 717 -2.08 -22.18 -14.21
C THR A 717 -3.44 -21.95 -13.54
N ILE A 718 -4.12 -20.84 -13.86
CA ILE A 718 -5.47 -20.55 -13.35
C ILE A 718 -6.48 -21.61 -13.84
N MET A 719 -6.44 -21.97 -15.12
CA MET A 719 -7.34 -22.99 -15.70
C MET A 719 -7.12 -24.37 -15.06
N ALA A 720 -5.86 -24.80 -14.93
CA ALA A 720 -5.52 -26.08 -14.29
C ALA A 720 -5.97 -26.15 -12.83
N ARG A 721 -5.79 -25.06 -12.06
CA ARG A 721 -6.24 -24.99 -10.66
C ARG A 721 -7.75 -25.02 -10.51
N ALA A 722 -8.49 -24.34 -11.40
CA ALA A 722 -9.95 -24.36 -11.37
C ALA A 722 -10.51 -25.78 -11.48
N GLU A 723 -9.78 -26.67 -12.16
CA GLU A 723 -10.12 -28.09 -12.32
C GLU A 723 -9.35 -29.01 -11.36
N GLN A 724 -8.66 -28.47 -10.35
CA GLN A 724 -7.86 -29.21 -9.36
C GLN A 724 -6.82 -30.17 -9.98
N ARG A 725 -6.24 -29.80 -11.13
CA ARG A 725 -5.23 -30.60 -11.81
C ARG A 725 -3.82 -30.19 -11.40
N GLU A 726 -2.92 -31.17 -11.35
CA GLU A 726 -1.48 -30.98 -11.08
C GLU A 726 -0.62 -30.90 -12.36
N LEU A 727 -1.23 -31.16 -13.53
CA LEU A 727 -0.57 -31.20 -14.83
C LEU A 727 -1.23 -30.23 -15.82
N LEU A 728 -0.42 -29.35 -16.41
CA LEU A 728 -0.82 -28.42 -17.48
C LEU A 728 -0.89 -29.14 -18.82
N GLN A 729 -2.02 -28.98 -19.51
CA GLN A 729 -2.35 -29.60 -20.78
C GLN A 729 -2.52 -28.55 -21.88
N LEU A 730 -2.49 -28.96 -23.15
CA LEU A 730 -2.67 -28.05 -24.29
C LEU A 730 -3.97 -27.23 -24.23
N ARG A 731 -5.03 -27.79 -23.65
CA ARG A 731 -6.33 -27.12 -23.48
C ARG A 731 -6.28 -25.90 -22.57
N ASP A 732 -5.25 -25.80 -21.72
CA ASP A 732 -5.06 -24.70 -20.77
C ASP A 732 -4.42 -23.48 -21.44
N LEU A 733 -3.79 -23.67 -22.60
CA LEU A 733 -3.09 -22.62 -23.33
C LEU A 733 -4.06 -21.82 -24.21
N PRO A 734 -3.72 -20.55 -24.54
CA PRO A 734 -4.37 -19.82 -25.62
C PRO A 734 -4.38 -20.62 -26.93
N GLU A 735 -5.47 -20.53 -27.69
CA GLU A 735 -5.66 -21.31 -28.92
C GLU A 735 -4.54 -21.08 -29.94
N GLN A 736 -4.00 -19.87 -30.03
CA GLN A 736 -2.87 -19.55 -30.91
C GLN A 736 -1.64 -20.40 -30.58
N ILE A 737 -1.36 -20.63 -29.30
CA ILE A 737 -0.21 -21.44 -28.83
C ILE A 737 -0.54 -22.92 -28.95
N ALA A 738 -1.75 -23.34 -28.54
CA ALA A 738 -2.19 -24.73 -28.65
C ALA A 738 -2.25 -25.22 -30.12
N SER A 739 -2.57 -24.32 -31.05
CA SER A 739 -2.62 -24.61 -32.49
C SER A 739 -1.24 -24.79 -33.13
N ALA A 740 -0.16 -24.31 -32.49
CA ALA A 740 1.21 -24.49 -32.97
C ALA A 740 1.56 -25.98 -33.13
N LEU A 741 0.98 -26.85 -32.29
CA LEU A 741 1.14 -28.31 -32.35
C LEU A 741 0.12 -29.02 -33.26
N LYS A 742 -1.04 -28.41 -33.53
CA LYS A 742 -2.11 -29.03 -34.34
C LYS A 742 -1.71 -29.26 -35.80
N GLY A 743 -0.55 -28.75 -36.22
CA GLY A 743 -0.04 -28.88 -37.58
C GLY A 743 0.84 -30.10 -37.87
N GLN A 744 1.42 -30.81 -36.88
CA GLN A 744 2.54 -31.75 -37.17
C GLN A 744 2.69 -33.03 -36.31
N VAL A 745 1.79 -33.38 -35.39
CA VAL A 745 1.90 -34.64 -34.61
C VAL A 745 0.85 -35.66 -35.06
N ASP A 746 1.26 -36.85 -35.51
CA ASP A 746 0.36 -37.95 -35.93
C ASP A 746 -0.50 -38.40 -34.74
N LEU A 747 -1.82 -38.43 -34.95
CA LEU A 747 -2.81 -38.89 -33.98
C LEU A 747 -2.50 -40.31 -33.45
N GLU A 748 -1.81 -41.13 -34.26
CA GLU A 748 -1.31 -42.46 -33.86
C GLU A 748 -0.37 -42.42 -32.66
N ASP A 749 0.64 -41.55 -32.74
CA ASP A 749 1.71 -41.49 -31.75
C ASP A 749 1.15 -40.99 -30.42
N GLN A 750 0.19 -40.05 -30.48
CA GLN A 750 -0.52 -39.58 -29.29
C GLN A 750 -1.35 -40.69 -28.63
N ILE A 751 -2.09 -41.48 -29.43
CA ILE A 751 -2.88 -42.60 -28.90
C ILE A 751 -1.97 -43.62 -28.23
N ILE A 752 -0.85 -43.99 -28.85
CA ILE A 752 0.06 -45.00 -28.31
C ILE A 752 0.77 -44.51 -27.05
N GLU A 753 1.27 -43.28 -27.03
CA GLU A 753 1.93 -42.73 -25.83
C GLU A 753 0.96 -42.63 -24.63
N LEU A 754 -0.29 -42.22 -24.86
CA LEU A 754 -1.30 -42.18 -23.80
C LEU A 754 -1.68 -43.58 -23.31
N LEU A 755 -1.79 -44.56 -24.20
CA LEU A 755 -2.06 -45.95 -23.80
C LEU A 755 -0.89 -46.56 -22.99
N ARG A 756 0.36 -46.21 -23.33
CA ARG A 756 1.57 -46.58 -22.57
C ARG A 756 1.57 -45.94 -21.19
N ALA A 757 1.33 -44.63 -21.11
CA ALA A 757 1.25 -43.91 -19.83
C ALA A 757 0.20 -44.52 -18.89
N LYS A 758 -0.90 -45.01 -19.46
CA LYS A 758 -2.01 -45.68 -18.73
C LYS A 758 -1.82 -47.19 -18.56
N LYS A 759 -0.64 -47.73 -18.90
CA LYS A 759 -0.28 -49.14 -18.76
C LYS A 759 -1.34 -50.10 -19.33
N PHE A 760 -1.96 -49.69 -20.44
CA PHE A 760 -3.03 -50.44 -21.12
C PHE A 760 -4.11 -50.98 -20.18
N SER A 761 -4.48 -50.21 -19.14
CA SER A 761 -5.51 -50.56 -18.16
C SER A 761 -6.88 -50.80 -18.80
N ARG A 762 -7.83 -51.39 -18.06
CA ARG A 762 -9.20 -51.66 -18.59
C ARG A 762 -9.92 -50.41 -19.09
N SER A 763 -9.63 -49.25 -18.50
CA SER A 763 -10.22 -47.94 -18.84
C SER A 763 -9.36 -47.11 -19.80
N SER A 764 -8.14 -47.56 -20.13
CA SER A 764 -7.16 -46.74 -20.86
C SER A 764 -7.69 -46.19 -22.19
N ILE A 765 -8.40 -47.01 -22.98
CA ILE A 765 -8.99 -46.58 -24.26
C ILE A 765 -10.03 -45.47 -24.05
N SER A 766 -10.85 -45.56 -23.01
CA SER A 766 -11.87 -44.53 -22.72
C SER A 766 -11.23 -43.24 -22.22
N GLU A 767 -10.25 -43.35 -21.33
CA GLU A 767 -9.54 -42.20 -20.79
C GLU A 767 -8.69 -41.50 -21.86
N THR A 768 -8.00 -42.25 -22.73
CA THR A 768 -7.27 -41.70 -23.87
C THR A 768 -8.21 -40.98 -24.84
N ALA A 769 -9.42 -41.50 -25.05
CA ALA A 769 -10.41 -40.86 -25.90
C ALA A 769 -10.89 -39.51 -25.33
N GLU A 770 -11.08 -39.44 -24.01
CA GLU A 770 -11.43 -38.21 -23.30
C GLU A 770 -10.27 -37.19 -23.32
N GLU A 771 -9.04 -37.64 -23.07
CA GLU A 771 -7.84 -36.80 -23.06
C GLU A 771 -7.49 -36.19 -24.42
N LEU A 772 -7.80 -36.88 -25.52
CA LEU A 772 -7.60 -36.39 -26.89
C LEU A 772 -8.73 -35.48 -27.39
N GLY A 773 -9.44 -34.81 -26.47
CA GLY A 773 -10.48 -33.84 -26.80
C GLY A 773 -11.85 -34.48 -27.07
N GLY A 774 -12.17 -35.59 -26.40
CA GLY A 774 -13.48 -36.23 -26.51
C GLY A 774 -13.68 -37.02 -27.81
N LEU A 775 -12.61 -37.64 -28.32
CA LEU A 775 -12.72 -38.59 -29.44
C LEU A 775 -13.66 -39.74 -29.08
N ASN A 776 -14.27 -40.37 -30.09
CA ASN A 776 -15.06 -41.57 -29.85
C ASN A 776 -14.12 -42.70 -29.39
N ARG A 777 -14.46 -43.37 -28.28
CA ARG A 777 -13.75 -44.56 -27.77
C ARG A 777 -13.51 -45.60 -28.88
N GLY A 778 -14.47 -45.78 -29.78
CA GLY A 778 -14.36 -46.66 -30.94
C GLY A 778 -13.21 -46.26 -31.86
N THR A 779 -13.02 -44.96 -32.11
CA THR A 779 -11.91 -44.45 -32.94
C THR A 779 -10.56 -44.81 -32.32
N VAL A 780 -10.37 -44.59 -31.02
CA VAL A 780 -9.13 -44.96 -30.32
C VAL A 780 -8.87 -46.47 -30.38
N ALA A 781 -9.93 -47.28 -30.23
CA ALA A 781 -9.82 -48.73 -30.34
C ALA A 781 -9.44 -49.19 -31.76
N GLU A 782 -9.98 -48.57 -32.82
CA GLU A 782 -9.64 -48.89 -34.21
C GLU A 782 -8.21 -48.47 -34.57
N TYR A 783 -7.76 -47.30 -34.11
CA TYR A 783 -6.36 -46.88 -34.27
C TYR A 783 -5.41 -47.83 -33.54
N PHE A 784 -5.70 -48.16 -32.28
CA PHE A 784 -4.88 -49.12 -31.52
C PHE A 784 -4.85 -50.50 -32.19
N ARG A 785 -5.97 -50.96 -32.74
CA ARG A 785 -6.03 -52.22 -33.51
C ARG A 785 -5.15 -52.16 -34.77
N GLY A 786 -5.19 -51.05 -35.51
CA GLY A 786 -4.32 -50.82 -36.66
C GLY A 786 -2.84 -50.86 -36.29
N VAL A 787 -2.47 -50.23 -35.17
CA VAL A 787 -1.11 -50.29 -34.61
C VAL A 787 -0.72 -51.74 -34.28
N CYS A 788 -1.59 -52.52 -33.64
CA CYS A 788 -1.32 -53.93 -33.36
C CYS A 788 -1.01 -54.72 -34.64
N PHE A 789 -1.79 -54.55 -35.71
CA PHE A 789 -1.52 -55.23 -36.98
C PHE A 789 -0.21 -54.77 -37.63
N ARG A 790 0.08 -53.47 -37.57
CA ARG A 790 1.34 -52.91 -38.10
C ARG A 790 2.55 -53.49 -37.40
N TYR A 791 2.61 -53.42 -36.07
CA TYR A 791 3.73 -53.96 -35.32
C TYR A 791 3.85 -55.49 -35.47
N PHE A 792 2.73 -56.20 -35.58
CA PHE A 792 2.75 -57.65 -35.81
C PHE A 792 3.35 -58.00 -37.18
N PHE A 793 3.01 -57.23 -38.22
CA PHE A 793 3.62 -57.35 -39.54
C PHE A 793 5.11 -56.97 -39.53
N GLU A 794 5.47 -55.83 -38.95
CA GLU A 794 6.86 -55.31 -38.89
C GLU A 794 7.79 -56.24 -38.10
N ASN A 795 7.28 -56.92 -37.07
CA ASN A 795 8.03 -57.88 -36.27
C ASN A 795 7.95 -59.32 -36.81
N LEU A 796 7.61 -59.50 -38.10
CA LEU A 796 7.62 -60.79 -38.77
C LEU A 796 6.78 -61.86 -38.03
N TRP A 797 5.59 -61.47 -37.56
CA TRP A 797 4.62 -62.36 -36.92
C TRP A 797 5.04 -62.89 -35.53
N ASP A 798 6.07 -62.32 -34.93
CA ASP A 798 6.53 -62.66 -33.57
C ASP A 798 5.71 -61.90 -32.52
N THR A 799 4.86 -62.62 -31.78
CA THR A 799 3.97 -62.02 -30.78
C THR A 799 4.73 -61.40 -29.61
N GLU A 800 5.84 -61.99 -29.17
CA GLU A 800 6.58 -61.49 -28.01
C GLU A 800 7.30 -60.19 -28.34
N LYS A 801 7.96 -60.12 -29.50
CA LYS A 801 8.60 -58.89 -29.99
C LYS A 801 7.58 -57.80 -30.25
N THR A 802 6.43 -58.15 -30.82
CA THR A 802 5.33 -57.22 -31.09
C THR A 802 4.82 -56.58 -29.80
N VAL A 803 4.58 -57.38 -28.76
CA VAL A 803 4.09 -56.89 -27.46
C VAL A 803 5.10 -55.94 -26.82
N ARG A 804 6.40 -56.30 -26.80
CA ARG A 804 7.45 -55.44 -26.26
C ARG A 804 7.60 -54.13 -27.04
N ALA A 805 7.44 -54.17 -28.37
CA ALA A 805 7.51 -52.97 -29.21
C ALA A 805 6.32 -52.02 -29.00
N ILE A 806 5.13 -52.57 -28.77
CA ILE A 806 3.92 -51.78 -28.47
C ILE A 806 3.99 -51.21 -27.05
N SER A 807 4.28 -52.04 -26.04
CA SER A 807 4.24 -51.66 -24.64
C SER A 807 5.39 -50.74 -24.22
N LYS A 808 6.59 -50.94 -24.79
CA LYS A 808 7.86 -50.34 -24.32
C LYS A 808 8.02 -50.39 -22.79
N SER A 809 7.60 -51.49 -22.17
CA SER A 809 7.60 -51.66 -20.72
C SER A 809 8.29 -52.96 -20.31
N GLU A 810 9.09 -52.89 -19.24
CA GLU A 810 9.68 -54.07 -18.58
C GLU A 810 8.69 -54.74 -17.61
N GLU A 811 7.53 -54.14 -17.34
CA GLU A 811 6.51 -54.71 -16.44
C GLU A 811 5.73 -55.84 -17.11
N GLU A 812 5.81 -57.04 -16.53
CA GLU A 812 5.14 -58.25 -17.03
C GLU A 812 3.61 -58.09 -17.10
N GLU A 813 3.00 -57.45 -16.10
CA GLU A 813 1.54 -57.19 -16.07
C GLU A 813 1.07 -56.30 -17.24
N THR A 814 1.88 -55.30 -17.63
CA THR A 814 1.56 -54.41 -18.75
C THR A 814 1.67 -55.16 -20.08
N ASN A 815 2.70 -56.00 -20.20
CA ASN A 815 2.88 -56.87 -21.37
C ASN A 815 1.73 -57.86 -21.52
N ASP A 816 1.26 -58.49 -20.44
CA ASP A 816 0.12 -59.41 -20.46
C ASP A 816 -1.18 -58.76 -20.97
N ARG A 817 -1.43 -57.50 -20.59
CA ARG A 817 -2.61 -56.75 -21.06
C ARG A 817 -2.55 -56.48 -22.57
N VAL A 818 -1.38 -56.12 -23.09
CA VAL A 818 -1.14 -55.91 -24.53
C VAL A 818 -1.24 -57.24 -25.27
N THR A 819 -0.66 -58.33 -24.75
CA THR A 819 -0.76 -59.69 -25.29
C THR A 819 -2.21 -60.12 -25.45
N LYS A 820 -3.04 -59.89 -24.41
CA LYS A 820 -4.47 -60.23 -24.45
C LYS A 820 -5.21 -59.48 -25.55
N LYS A 821 -4.92 -58.19 -25.73
CA LYS A 821 -5.54 -57.35 -26.77
C LYS A 821 -5.08 -57.72 -28.17
N LEU A 822 -3.79 -57.96 -28.36
CA LEU A 822 -3.24 -58.43 -29.63
C LEU A 822 -3.87 -59.78 -30.03
N SER A 823 -3.93 -60.72 -29.10
CA SER A 823 -4.53 -62.05 -29.32
C SER A 823 -6.02 -61.96 -29.66
N GLU A 824 -6.77 -61.10 -28.95
CA GLU A 824 -8.19 -60.82 -29.24
C GLU A 824 -8.36 -60.29 -30.68
N TYR A 825 -7.51 -59.36 -31.12
CA TYR A 825 -7.60 -58.79 -32.47
C TYR A 825 -7.21 -59.79 -33.56
N LEU A 826 -6.18 -60.61 -33.35
CA LEU A 826 -5.78 -61.66 -34.28
C LEU A 826 -6.82 -62.79 -34.35
N ALA A 827 -7.37 -63.23 -33.22
CA ALA A 827 -8.45 -64.21 -33.18
C ALA A 827 -9.69 -63.74 -33.96
N ASN A 828 -10.05 -62.46 -33.85
CA ASN A 828 -11.15 -61.88 -34.63
C ASN A 828 -10.91 -61.91 -36.15
N VAL A 829 -9.64 -61.81 -36.58
CA VAL A 829 -9.25 -61.98 -37.99
C VAL A 829 -9.43 -63.44 -38.39
N VAL A 830 -8.90 -64.38 -37.59
CA VAL A 830 -8.98 -65.82 -37.82
C VAL A 830 -10.43 -66.32 -37.88
N ASP A 831 -11.29 -65.89 -36.97
CA ASP A 831 -12.72 -66.22 -36.96
C ASP A 831 -13.46 -65.79 -38.25
N GLY A 832 -12.94 -64.78 -38.94
CA GLY A 832 -13.47 -64.36 -40.23
C GLY A 832 -13.01 -65.21 -41.41
N ILE A 833 -12.00 -66.06 -41.21
CA ILE A 833 -11.45 -67.00 -42.19
C ILE A 833 -12.16 -68.34 -41.98
N THR A 834 -13.27 -68.55 -42.68
CA THR A 834 -14.11 -69.77 -42.55
C THR A 834 -13.94 -70.70 -43.77
N GLY A 835 -13.39 -71.91 -43.58
CA GLY A 835 -13.29 -72.93 -44.64
C GLY A 835 -12.34 -72.60 -45.80
N GLU A 836 -12.41 -73.37 -46.90
CA GLU A 836 -11.61 -73.19 -48.14
C GLU A 836 -12.06 -71.96 -48.97
N LEU A 837 -12.09 -70.78 -48.37
CA LEU A 837 -12.39 -69.53 -49.08
C LEU A 837 -11.14 -68.98 -49.78
N SER A 838 -11.33 -68.43 -50.98
CA SER A 838 -10.26 -67.69 -51.67
C SER A 838 -9.95 -66.38 -50.93
N PHE A 839 -8.74 -65.83 -51.11
CA PHE A 839 -8.33 -64.58 -50.46
C PHE A 839 -9.33 -63.42 -50.67
N GLU A 840 -9.90 -63.30 -51.87
CA GLU A 840 -10.90 -62.27 -52.19
C GLU A 840 -12.23 -62.50 -51.48
N GLN A 841 -12.65 -63.75 -51.28
CA GLN A 841 -13.86 -64.09 -50.52
C GLN A 841 -13.68 -63.81 -49.02
N THR A 842 -12.50 -64.13 -48.47
CA THR A 842 -12.12 -63.81 -47.08
C THR A 842 -12.09 -62.30 -46.84
N LYS A 843 -11.55 -61.53 -47.80
CA LYS A 843 -11.54 -60.06 -47.74
C LYS A 843 -12.95 -59.47 -47.74
N GLN A 844 -13.88 -60.02 -48.52
CA GLN A 844 -15.29 -59.61 -48.50
C GLN A 844 -15.97 -59.92 -47.17
N ASN A 845 -15.69 -61.06 -46.56
CA ASN A 845 -16.24 -61.45 -45.25
C ASN A 845 -15.72 -60.58 -44.09
N LEU A 846 -14.47 -60.11 -44.15
CA LEU A 846 -13.86 -59.25 -43.14
C LEU A 846 -14.23 -57.76 -43.28
N ARG A 847 -14.64 -57.32 -44.48
CA ARG A 847 -14.95 -55.91 -44.79
C ARG A 847 -15.97 -55.25 -43.86
N PRO A 848 -17.07 -55.91 -43.43
CA PRO A 848 -18.04 -55.31 -42.49
C PRO A 848 -17.45 -55.09 -41.09
N LYS A 849 -16.54 -55.99 -40.64
CA LYS A 849 -15.93 -55.94 -39.30
C LYS A 849 -14.87 -54.83 -39.17
N TYR A 850 -14.16 -54.52 -40.26
CA TYR A 850 -13.08 -53.51 -40.26
C TYR A 850 -13.39 -52.26 -41.07
N LYS A 851 -14.67 -51.94 -41.28
CA LYS A 851 -15.10 -50.74 -42.03
C LYS A 851 -14.62 -49.41 -41.42
N ASN A 852 -14.31 -49.40 -40.13
CA ASN A 852 -13.86 -48.22 -39.37
C ASN A 852 -12.35 -48.22 -39.11
N LEU A 853 -11.62 -49.22 -39.60
CA LEU A 853 -10.17 -49.26 -39.50
C LEU A 853 -9.58 -48.14 -40.38
N PRO A 854 -8.59 -47.35 -39.91
CA PRO A 854 -8.00 -46.30 -40.73
C PRO A 854 -7.43 -46.86 -42.04
N GLN A 855 -7.67 -46.15 -43.16
CA GLN A 855 -7.40 -46.66 -44.52
C GLN A 855 -5.96 -47.17 -44.70
N ARG A 856 -4.98 -46.54 -44.03
CA ARG A 856 -3.56 -46.92 -44.06
C ARG A 856 -3.27 -48.34 -43.56
N TYR A 857 -4.11 -48.92 -42.70
CA TYR A 857 -3.91 -50.27 -42.16
C TYR A 857 -4.59 -51.36 -42.99
N HIS A 858 -5.39 -51.02 -44.01
CA HIS A 858 -6.07 -52.04 -44.81
C HIS A 858 -5.09 -52.94 -45.57
N THR A 859 -4.02 -52.37 -46.12
CA THR A 859 -2.97 -53.16 -46.80
C THR A 859 -2.23 -54.08 -45.83
N ILE A 860 -2.05 -53.63 -44.59
CA ILE A 860 -1.41 -54.41 -43.52
C ILE A 860 -2.32 -55.56 -43.09
N LEU A 861 -3.61 -55.29 -42.91
CA LEU A 861 -4.62 -56.32 -42.60
C LEU A 861 -4.68 -57.39 -43.69
N ASP A 862 -4.62 -57.00 -44.97
CA ASP A 862 -4.55 -57.93 -46.10
C ASP A 862 -3.33 -58.86 -45.97
N GLU A 863 -2.17 -58.33 -45.57
CA GLU A 863 -0.93 -59.11 -45.42
C GLU A 863 -0.94 -60.03 -44.19
N VAL A 864 -1.57 -59.60 -43.10
CA VAL A 864 -1.84 -60.43 -41.90
C VAL A 864 -2.68 -61.65 -42.28
N VAL A 865 -3.75 -61.45 -43.07
CA VAL A 865 -4.62 -62.52 -43.58
C VAL A 865 -3.88 -63.45 -44.55
N ARG A 866 -3.13 -62.90 -45.52
CA ARG A 866 -2.34 -63.71 -46.47
C ARG A 866 -1.34 -64.61 -45.75
N SER A 867 -0.68 -64.06 -44.74
CA SER A 867 0.34 -64.78 -43.99
C SER A 867 -0.23 -65.88 -43.09
N TYR A 868 -1.45 -65.70 -42.58
CA TYR A 868 -2.17 -66.76 -41.87
C TYR A 868 -2.53 -67.92 -42.81
N VAL A 869 -3.12 -67.62 -43.98
CA VAL A 869 -3.48 -68.63 -44.99
C VAL A 869 -2.24 -69.37 -45.51
N ALA A 870 -1.12 -68.67 -45.64
CA ALA A 870 0.17 -69.25 -46.02
C ALA A 870 0.86 -70.03 -44.88
N GLY A 871 0.27 -70.10 -43.68
CA GLY A 871 0.79 -70.83 -42.53
C GLY A 871 2.03 -70.21 -41.87
N LYS A 872 2.31 -68.93 -42.12
CA LYS A 872 3.46 -68.22 -41.53
C LYS A 872 3.28 -67.93 -40.04
N TRP A 873 2.05 -67.89 -39.57
CA TRP A 873 1.68 -67.78 -38.15
C TRP A 873 0.34 -68.50 -37.93
N LYS A 874 0.10 -69.01 -36.72
CA LYS A 874 -1.10 -69.78 -36.38
C LYS A 874 -1.62 -69.45 -35.00
#